data_AF-A0A7Y6XD05-F1
#
_entry.id   AF-A0A7Y6XD05-F1
#
_cell.length_a   1.000
_cell.length_b   1.000
_cell.length_c   1.000
_cell.angle_alpha   90.00
_cell.angle_beta   90.00
_cell.angle_gamma   90.00
#
_symmetry.space_group_name_H-M   'P 1'
#
loop_
_entity.id
_entity.type
_entity.pdbx_description
1 polymer ?
#
loop_
_entity_poly.entity_id
_entity_poly.type
_entity_poly.pdbx_seq_one_letter_code
_entity_poly.pdbx_strand_id
1 'polypeptide(L)'
;MSIKADADEIYFASRPYERQLAQALDEGFDVTYGRIEGELAYWIAEPKVGFRERFGFDQELLVIYSRHHITDARVLTTLENLVHFSGLKHRVDKIVALLIHEGDDTAVRALLGKQTDRVVVPMLAAELLDKARGPLFLRSRIAEWVGDVDLFSFSSPINADQYFFGRDEIVNEIVTQVSRRHQNLGLFGLRRTGKTSVLFAVERRLDAEDSKILCVYIDGQNPGMHAARWWVALQNIAESMRGALFRKKRRTAVLNSNYKEDTAGTLFAQDIRTIISIGQLDGIVLMVDEIEYITAGVSGRLGLHWDADFFPFWQTMRAVHQETKGVFSFMVSGVNPRVTEAESFGGQRNPIFEFVTTKFLPSLSHERTRELVRTTGRYCGLKFDEAVYSYLYTRYGGHPYLTRLACSVVWSRVDRRNPQAPAIVDVSSFTACEDQISQRLFNPMRDILLSLVWWYPEEYEVLRVLADGDLNFYQEYCESNPTLKRNFEAYGLVDGSGQFGIGALQSFLRRHGAGFKAQIGPFTRGDMPPALLPNVPDLDVLSKLFERRVDTEVGLRRAVMVFLGVASGFDQGKLAKKMLEGLRKTSERPRPDDLFVGRTSREVIEDLYLLDLGTIITAHWETFKNLFDNDRGRFQMNLDAINVARRIEAHTKSFTDAEVDAFTNSYEWLRQRLAKVPS
;
A
#
# COMPACT_ATOMS: atom_id res chain seq x y z
N MET A 1 19.51 -36.94 26.08
CA MET A 1 18.13 -37.40 26.32
C MET A 1 17.29 -36.54 25.40
N SER A 2 16.63 -37.13 24.41
CA SER A 2 15.94 -36.41 23.33
C SER A 2 14.74 -35.57 23.78
N ILE A 3 14.23 -35.82 24.99
CA ILE A 3 13.16 -35.08 25.64
C ILE A 3 13.69 -34.75 27.05
N LYS A 4 13.61 -33.47 27.47
CA LYS A 4 13.96 -33.08 28.85
C LYS A 4 12.94 -33.68 29.83
N ALA A 5 13.41 -34.07 31.01
CA ALA A 5 12.61 -34.80 32.00
C ALA A 5 11.27 -34.11 32.31
N ASP A 6 11.29 -32.79 32.52
CA ASP A 6 10.09 -32.01 32.82
C ASP A 6 9.06 -32.06 31.67
N ALA A 7 9.52 -31.93 30.42
CA ALA A 7 8.63 -32.01 29.26
C ALA A 7 8.06 -33.42 29.09
N ASP A 8 8.86 -34.43 29.41
CA ASP A 8 8.44 -35.84 29.36
C ASP A 8 7.36 -36.12 30.41
N GLU A 9 7.58 -35.72 31.67
CA GLU A 9 6.64 -35.92 32.77
C GLU A 9 5.32 -35.17 32.53
N ILE A 10 5.39 -33.91 32.09
CA ILE A 10 4.22 -33.04 31.93
C ILE A 10 3.36 -33.43 30.72
N TYR A 11 3.99 -33.85 29.61
CA TYR A 11 3.30 -33.99 28.32
C TYR A 11 3.43 -35.37 27.68
N PHE A 12 4.65 -35.88 27.51
CA PHE A 12 4.91 -37.05 26.66
C PHE A 12 4.66 -38.40 27.35
N ALA A 13 4.78 -38.48 28.67
CA ALA A 13 4.58 -39.72 29.43
C ALA A 13 3.17 -40.31 29.23
N SER A 14 2.16 -39.45 29.04
CA SER A 14 0.78 -39.84 28.75
C SER A 14 0.49 -40.02 27.25
N ARG A 15 1.47 -39.78 26.36
CA ARG A 15 1.30 -39.77 24.89
C ARG A 15 2.40 -40.59 24.21
N PRO A 16 2.34 -41.92 24.25
CA PRO A 16 3.43 -42.80 23.84
C PRO A 16 3.84 -42.63 22.36
N TYR A 17 2.87 -42.39 21.46
CA TYR A 17 3.17 -42.20 20.04
C TYR A 17 3.86 -40.86 19.76
N GLU A 18 3.38 -39.76 20.34
CA GLU A 18 4.06 -38.45 20.23
C GLU A 18 5.43 -38.47 20.91
N ARG A 19 5.59 -39.23 21.99
CA ARG A 19 6.88 -39.47 22.64
C ARG A 19 7.86 -40.14 21.70
N GLN A 20 7.43 -41.12 20.90
CA GLN A 20 8.27 -41.76 19.88
C GLN A 20 8.68 -40.76 18.78
N LEU A 21 7.75 -39.93 18.30
CA LEU A 21 8.06 -38.90 17.31
C LEU A 21 9.05 -37.86 17.83
N ALA A 22 8.84 -37.37 19.06
CA ALA A 22 9.76 -36.45 19.73
C ALA A 22 11.15 -37.09 19.97
N GLN A 23 11.20 -38.38 20.34
CA GLN A 23 12.45 -39.14 20.44
C GLN A 23 13.17 -39.28 19.09
N ALA A 24 12.42 -39.41 18.00
CA ALA A 24 12.99 -39.49 16.67
C ALA A 24 13.64 -38.16 16.20
N LEU A 25 13.44 -37.05 16.91
CA LEU A 25 14.14 -35.77 16.68
C LEU A 25 15.56 -35.72 17.28
N ASP A 26 15.98 -36.74 18.05
CA ASP A 26 17.27 -36.77 18.75
C ASP A 26 18.49 -36.61 17.83
N GLU A 27 18.35 -36.88 16.52
CA GLU A 27 19.41 -36.60 15.55
C GLU A 27 19.89 -35.15 15.64
N GLY A 28 18.98 -34.20 15.89
CA GLY A 28 19.29 -32.77 15.87
C GLY A 28 18.78 -31.92 17.01
N PHE A 29 17.85 -32.43 17.82
CA PHE A 29 17.14 -31.60 18.78
C PHE A 29 16.89 -32.31 20.11
N ASP A 30 16.82 -31.51 21.18
CA ASP A 30 16.31 -31.92 22.49
C ASP A 30 14.97 -31.20 22.73
N VAL A 31 13.88 -31.96 22.89
CA VAL A 31 12.54 -31.40 23.11
C VAL A 31 12.39 -30.91 24.54
N THR A 32 12.05 -29.63 24.70
CA THR A 32 12.06 -28.93 25.99
C THR A 32 10.67 -28.56 26.48
N TYR A 33 9.64 -28.69 25.65
CA TYR A 33 8.26 -28.34 25.99
C TYR A 33 7.27 -29.02 25.04
N GLY A 34 6.05 -29.32 25.52
CA GLY A 34 4.95 -29.82 24.69
C GLY A 34 3.58 -29.42 25.22
N ARG A 35 2.65 -29.07 24.33
CA ARG A 35 1.24 -28.78 24.62
C ARG A 35 0.33 -29.09 23.43
N ILE A 36 -0.97 -29.03 23.66
CA ILE A 36 -2.01 -29.07 22.62
C ILE A 36 -2.69 -27.71 22.59
N GLU A 37 -2.89 -27.18 21.39
CA GLU A 37 -3.70 -26.00 21.12
C GLU A 37 -4.81 -26.40 20.13
N GLY A 38 -6.06 -26.40 20.58
CA GLY A 38 -7.17 -26.94 19.79
C GLY A 38 -6.99 -28.44 19.49
N GLU A 39 -6.89 -28.79 18.21
CA GLU A 39 -6.71 -30.18 17.74
C GLU A 39 -5.24 -30.52 17.40
N LEU A 40 -4.31 -29.55 17.50
CA LEU A 40 -2.92 -29.70 17.10
C LEU A 40 -1.99 -29.79 18.32
N ALA A 41 -1.04 -30.71 18.25
CA ALA A 41 0.06 -30.77 19.21
C ALA A 41 1.21 -29.87 18.75
N TYR A 42 1.83 -29.15 19.68
CA TYR A 42 3.02 -28.36 19.40
C TYR A 42 4.08 -28.54 20.48
N TRP A 43 5.34 -28.55 20.07
CA TRP A 43 6.51 -28.74 20.91
C TRP A 43 7.55 -27.65 20.66
N ILE A 44 8.47 -27.50 21.60
CA ILE A 44 9.64 -26.63 21.45
C ILE A 44 10.88 -27.51 21.48
N ALA A 45 11.75 -27.34 20.48
CA ALA A 45 12.90 -28.20 20.24
C ALA A 45 14.20 -27.39 20.24
N GLU A 46 15.07 -27.63 21.21
CA GLU A 46 16.37 -26.99 21.31
C GLU A 46 17.37 -27.63 20.33
N PRO A 47 17.99 -26.86 19.41
CA PRO A 47 18.94 -27.43 18.45
C PRO A 47 20.25 -27.84 19.12
N LYS A 48 20.78 -29.01 18.73
CA LYS A 48 22.11 -29.50 19.13
C LYS A 48 23.22 -28.79 18.35
N VAL A 49 24.45 -28.79 18.89
CA VAL A 49 25.61 -28.04 18.37
C VAL A 49 25.79 -28.19 16.85
N GLY A 50 25.78 -29.42 16.33
CA GLY A 50 25.98 -29.66 14.91
C GLY A 50 24.87 -29.11 14.00
N PHE A 51 23.64 -28.94 14.50
CA PHE A 51 22.55 -28.28 13.78
C PHE A 51 22.65 -26.76 13.89
N ARG A 52 23.05 -26.23 15.06
CA ARG A 52 23.37 -24.80 15.23
C ARG A 52 24.46 -24.35 14.26
N GLU A 53 25.51 -25.14 14.12
CA GLU A 53 26.63 -24.84 13.20
C GLU A 53 26.23 -24.91 11.73
N ARG A 54 25.43 -25.92 11.34
CA ARG A 54 25.02 -26.11 9.93
C ARG A 54 23.97 -25.12 9.45
N PHE A 55 22.95 -24.85 10.28
CA PHE A 55 21.76 -24.09 9.89
C PHE A 55 21.67 -22.72 10.58
N GLY A 56 22.53 -22.45 11.56
CA GLY A 56 22.54 -21.19 12.30
C GLY A 56 21.37 -21.00 13.26
N PHE A 57 20.74 -22.09 13.70
CA PHE A 57 19.65 -22.05 14.68
C PHE A 57 20.18 -21.60 16.05
N ASP A 58 19.97 -20.33 16.38
CA ASP A 58 20.39 -19.73 17.65
C ASP A 58 19.25 -19.78 18.70
N GLN A 59 18.01 -20.06 18.29
CA GLN A 59 16.82 -20.20 19.14
C GLN A 59 16.20 -21.61 19.05
N GLU A 60 15.28 -21.95 19.95
CA GLU A 60 14.55 -23.22 19.87
C GLU A 60 13.55 -23.20 18.70
N LEU A 61 13.31 -24.33 18.04
CA LEU A 61 12.37 -24.41 16.92
C LEU A 61 10.97 -24.81 17.40
N LEU A 62 9.95 -24.25 16.74
CA LEU A 62 8.58 -24.73 16.86
C LEU A 62 8.43 -26.05 16.09
N VAL A 63 7.93 -27.08 16.75
CA VAL A 63 7.52 -28.33 16.10
C VAL A 63 6.01 -28.42 16.20
N ILE A 64 5.32 -28.61 15.08
CA ILE A 64 3.88 -28.91 15.08
C ILE A 64 3.68 -30.34 14.63
N TYR A 65 2.83 -31.06 15.34
CA TYR A 65 2.37 -32.37 14.95
C TYR A 65 0.88 -32.33 14.59
N SER A 66 0.58 -32.64 13.33
CA SER A 66 -0.78 -32.77 12.80
C SER A 66 -1.13 -34.23 12.59
N ARG A 67 -2.16 -34.70 13.32
CA ARG A 67 -2.73 -36.05 13.20
C ARG A 67 -3.64 -36.22 11.98
N HIS A 68 -3.99 -35.14 11.29
CA HIS A 68 -4.96 -35.18 10.20
C HIS A 68 -4.31 -35.61 8.88
N HIS A 69 -4.96 -36.53 8.16
CA HIS A 69 -4.51 -36.98 6.84
C HIS A 69 -4.61 -35.90 5.74
N ILE A 70 -5.37 -34.83 5.98
CA ILE A 70 -5.44 -33.65 5.13
C ILE A 70 -4.86 -32.50 5.95
N THR A 71 -3.68 -32.01 5.56
CA THR A 71 -3.11 -30.80 6.16
C THR A 71 -3.88 -29.63 5.58
N ASP A 72 -4.72 -29.00 6.38
CA ASP A 72 -5.60 -27.89 5.99
C ASP A 72 -5.02 -26.54 6.44
N ALA A 73 -5.58 -25.44 5.95
CA ALA A 73 -5.19 -24.06 6.28
C ALA A 73 -5.15 -23.77 7.79
N ARG A 74 -5.83 -24.58 8.62
CA ARG A 74 -5.79 -24.53 10.09
C ARG A 74 -4.39 -24.69 10.68
N VAL A 75 -3.54 -25.52 10.07
CA VAL A 75 -2.14 -25.68 10.52
C VAL A 75 -1.37 -24.38 10.36
N LEU A 76 -1.61 -23.66 9.25
CA LEU A 76 -1.01 -22.35 8.99
C LEU A 76 -1.52 -21.28 9.96
N THR A 77 -2.83 -21.23 10.21
CA THR A 77 -3.42 -20.33 11.21
C THR A 77 -2.90 -20.60 12.62
N THR A 78 -2.72 -21.88 12.98
CA THR A 78 -2.19 -22.26 14.29
C THR A 78 -0.71 -21.92 14.43
N LEU A 79 0.09 -22.10 13.37
CA LEU A 79 1.48 -21.62 13.30
C LEU A 79 1.56 -20.11 13.57
N GLU A 80 0.71 -19.32 12.90
CA GLU A 80 0.65 -17.86 13.06
C GLU A 80 0.29 -17.48 14.50
N ASN A 81 -0.77 -18.08 15.06
CA ASN A 81 -1.22 -17.80 16.42
C ASN A 81 -0.18 -18.17 17.49
N LEU A 82 0.42 -19.36 17.39
CA LEU A 82 1.36 -19.87 18.39
C LEU A 82 2.63 -19.04 18.48
N VAL A 83 3.11 -18.48 17.37
CA VAL A 83 4.33 -17.65 17.39
C VAL A 83 4.05 -16.25 17.94
N HIS A 84 2.82 -15.78 17.83
CA HIS A 84 2.38 -14.54 18.46
C HIS A 84 2.00 -14.69 19.94
N PHE A 85 1.88 -15.93 20.43
CA PHE A 85 1.63 -16.21 21.83
C PHE A 85 2.76 -15.67 22.72
N SER A 86 2.41 -14.78 23.65
CA SER A 86 3.36 -14.01 24.47
C SER A 86 4.35 -14.88 25.26
N GLY A 87 3.94 -16.09 25.66
CA GLY A 87 4.81 -17.05 26.36
C GLY A 87 5.89 -17.73 25.50
N LEU A 88 5.76 -17.68 24.16
CA LEU A 88 6.68 -18.34 23.21
C LEU A 88 7.42 -17.36 22.31
N LYS A 89 6.90 -16.13 22.18
CA LYS A 89 7.33 -15.08 21.23
C LYS A 89 8.84 -14.75 21.23
N HIS A 90 9.51 -14.89 22.37
CA HIS A 90 10.95 -14.59 22.53
C HIS A 90 11.84 -15.83 22.61
N ARG A 91 11.22 -17.01 22.72
CA ARG A 91 11.89 -18.28 22.98
C ARG A 91 12.12 -19.08 21.69
N VAL A 92 11.25 -18.88 20.71
CA VAL A 92 11.15 -19.70 19.50
C VAL A 92 11.63 -18.93 18.26
N ASP A 93 12.37 -19.63 17.40
CA ASP A 93 12.80 -19.16 16.08
C ASP A 93 11.59 -18.75 15.22
N LYS A 94 11.70 -17.60 14.56
CA LYS A 94 10.60 -17.01 13.80
C LYS A 94 10.66 -17.37 12.31
N ILE A 95 11.82 -17.81 11.82
CA ILE A 95 12.09 -18.05 10.41
C ILE A 95 11.81 -19.52 10.06
N VAL A 96 12.22 -20.46 10.92
CA VAL A 96 12.12 -21.90 10.64
C VAL A 96 11.20 -22.61 11.64
N ALA A 97 10.28 -23.44 11.12
CA ALA A 97 9.44 -24.33 11.92
C ALA A 97 9.45 -25.75 11.33
N LEU A 98 9.23 -26.75 12.17
CA LEU A 98 9.13 -28.15 11.79
C LEU A 98 7.66 -28.58 11.80
N LEU A 99 7.20 -29.26 10.75
CA LEU A 99 5.85 -29.82 10.66
C LEU A 99 5.95 -31.34 10.51
N ILE A 100 5.48 -32.07 11.52
CA ILE A 100 5.30 -33.53 11.45
C ILE A 100 3.84 -33.80 11.08
N HIS A 101 3.59 -34.59 10.04
CA HIS A 101 2.23 -34.90 9.59
C HIS A 101 2.05 -36.38 9.22
N GLU A 102 0.79 -36.80 9.21
CA GLU A 102 0.35 -38.14 8.75
C GLU A 102 -0.45 -38.08 7.43
N GLY A 103 -0.54 -36.89 6.83
CA GLY A 103 -1.21 -36.69 5.55
C GLY A 103 -0.34 -36.95 4.32
N ASP A 104 -0.95 -36.77 3.15
CA ASP A 104 -0.27 -36.88 1.86
C ASP A 104 0.83 -35.84 1.69
N ASP A 105 2.09 -36.29 1.57
CA ASP A 105 3.27 -35.41 1.47
C ASP A 105 3.15 -34.44 0.28
N THR A 106 2.62 -34.89 -0.86
CA THR A 106 2.51 -34.01 -2.05
C THR A 106 1.56 -32.84 -1.82
N ALA A 107 0.41 -33.09 -1.18
CA ALA A 107 -0.55 -32.05 -0.80
C ALA A 107 0.02 -31.09 0.25
N VAL A 108 0.74 -31.60 1.26
CA VAL A 108 1.38 -30.76 2.29
C VAL A 108 2.44 -29.86 1.67
N ARG A 109 3.33 -30.41 0.83
CA ARG A 109 4.35 -29.62 0.14
C ARG A 109 3.74 -28.54 -0.74
N ALA A 110 2.65 -28.86 -1.46
CA ALA A 110 1.92 -27.88 -2.28
C ALA A 110 1.25 -26.78 -1.45
N LEU A 111 0.79 -27.08 -0.23
CA LEU A 111 0.25 -26.10 0.70
C LEU A 111 1.37 -25.18 1.24
N LEU A 112 2.48 -25.76 1.69
CA LEU A 112 3.61 -25.02 2.26
C LEU A 112 4.33 -24.17 1.21
N GLY A 113 4.41 -24.62 -0.04
CA GLY A 113 4.95 -23.83 -1.15
C GLY A 113 4.16 -22.54 -1.44
N LYS A 114 2.95 -22.38 -0.87
CA LYS A 114 2.17 -21.13 -0.93
C LYS A 114 2.48 -20.15 0.20
N GLN A 115 3.15 -20.60 1.29
CA GLN A 115 3.58 -19.70 2.35
C GLN A 115 4.91 -19.04 1.96
N THR A 116 4.95 -17.71 2.09
CA THR A 116 6.11 -16.90 1.67
C THR A 116 6.94 -16.39 2.84
N ASP A 117 6.42 -16.42 4.06
CA ASP A 117 7.00 -15.61 5.14
C ASP A 117 7.93 -16.40 6.06
N ARG A 118 7.84 -17.74 6.03
CA ARG A 118 8.60 -18.67 6.88
C ARG A 118 8.94 -19.95 6.15
N VAL A 119 10.00 -20.61 6.61
CA VAL A 119 10.40 -21.93 6.14
C VAL A 119 9.79 -22.98 7.06
N VAL A 120 8.72 -23.63 6.61
CA VAL A 120 8.13 -24.78 7.30
C VAL A 120 8.70 -26.05 6.67
N VAL A 121 9.40 -26.87 7.45
CA VAL A 121 10.01 -28.12 6.99
C VAL A 121 9.04 -29.29 7.29
N PRO A 122 8.34 -29.83 6.29
CA PRO A 122 7.46 -30.98 6.47
C PRO A 122 8.26 -32.28 6.61
N MET A 123 7.77 -33.14 7.50
CA MET A 123 8.27 -34.48 7.74
C MET A 123 7.09 -35.43 7.89
N LEU A 124 7.07 -36.49 7.10
CA LEU A 124 6.07 -37.54 7.26
C LEU A 124 6.41 -38.34 8.52
N ALA A 125 5.42 -38.54 9.42
CA ALA A 125 5.61 -39.28 10.67
C ALA A 125 6.15 -40.70 10.41
N ALA A 126 5.68 -41.36 9.35
CA ALA A 126 6.14 -42.69 8.96
C ALA A 126 7.63 -42.71 8.56
N GLU A 127 8.10 -41.71 7.80
CA GLU A 127 9.53 -41.58 7.44
C GLU A 127 10.38 -41.23 8.65
N LEU A 128 9.86 -40.39 9.54
CA LEU A 128 10.53 -39.99 10.76
C LEU A 128 10.73 -41.21 11.70
N LEU A 129 9.78 -42.13 11.77
CA LEU A 129 9.86 -43.33 12.60
C LEU A 129 10.57 -44.52 11.92
N ASP A 130 10.89 -44.41 10.64
CA ASP A 130 11.57 -45.49 9.91
C ASP A 130 13.01 -45.68 10.43
N LYS A 131 13.32 -46.91 10.84
CA LYS A 131 14.67 -47.28 11.29
C LYS A 131 15.70 -47.29 10.17
N ALA A 132 15.26 -47.37 8.91
CA ALA A 132 16.13 -47.33 7.73
C ALA A 132 16.41 -45.91 7.21
N ARG A 133 15.85 -44.86 7.83
CA ARG A 133 15.98 -43.45 7.37
C ARG A 133 17.42 -42.90 7.35
N GLY A 134 18.35 -43.59 7.99
CA GLY A 134 19.76 -43.18 8.10
C GLY A 134 20.01 -42.09 9.14
N PRO A 135 21.29 -41.81 9.46
CA PRO A 135 21.67 -40.90 10.55
C PRO A 135 21.64 -39.41 10.20
N LEU A 136 21.36 -39.07 8.93
CA LEU A 136 21.34 -37.68 8.43
C LEU A 136 19.97 -37.29 7.89
N PHE A 137 18.90 -37.97 8.31
CA PHE A 137 17.56 -37.76 7.78
C PHE A 137 17.07 -36.33 8.03
N LEU A 138 17.09 -35.88 9.30
CA LEU A 138 16.67 -34.53 9.66
C LEU A 138 17.56 -33.49 8.99
N ARG A 139 18.89 -33.69 9.00
CA ARG A 139 19.81 -32.78 8.32
C ARG A 139 19.50 -32.64 6.83
N SER A 140 19.24 -33.75 6.15
CA SER A 140 18.94 -33.75 4.71
C SER A 140 17.61 -33.06 4.42
N ARG A 141 16.56 -33.36 5.21
CA ARG A 141 15.25 -32.73 5.03
C ARG A 141 15.31 -31.23 5.29
N ILE A 142 15.99 -30.79 6.35
CA ILE A 142 16.15 -29.36 6.64
C ILE A 142 17.02 -28.69 5.55
N ALA A 143 18.11 -29.30 5.11
CA ALA A 143 18.98 -28.74 4.06
C ALA A 143 18.27 -28.60 2.70
N GLU A 144 17.37 -29.53 2.36
CA GLU A 144 16.51 -29.43 1.16
C GLU A 144 15.63 -28.17 1.24
N TRP A 145 14.91 -27.99 2.35
CA TRP A 145 13.93 -26.91 2.50
C TRP A 145 14.55 -25.54 2.75
N VAL A 146 15.49 -25.45 3.70
CA VAL A 146 16.26 -24.22 3.97
C VAL A 146 17.09 -23.83 2.75
N GLY A 147 17.61 -24.83 2.05
CA GLY A 147 18.29 -24.62 0.78
C GLY A 147 17.36 -24.02 -0.26
N ASP A 148 16.11 -24.46 -0.38
CA ASP A 148 15.23 -24.04 -1.48
C ASP A 148 14.58 -22.67 -1.34
N VAL A 149 14.72 -22.01 -0.18
CA VAL A 149 14.13 -20.70 0.07
C VAL A 149 15.18 -19.59 -0.01
N ASP A 150 15.01 -18.67 -0.97
CA ASP A 150 15.86 -17.48 -1.09
C ASP A 150 15.39 -16.38 -0.13
N LEU A 151 15.88 -16.42 1.11
CA LEU A 151 15.54 -15.38 2.08
C LEU A 151 16.12 -14.02 1.69
N PHE A 152 17.10 -13.92 0.79
CA PHE A 152 17.60 -12.63 0.30
C PHE A 152 16.60 -11.98 -0.68
N SER A 153 15.88 -12.76 -1.48
CA SER A 153 15.01 -12.27 -2.56
C SER A 153 13.71 -11.57 -2.12
N PHE A 154 13.33 -11.66 -0.85
CA PHE A 154 12.06 -11.10 -0.37
C PHE A 154 11.94 -9.59 -0.65
N SER A 155 10.90 -9.25 -1.41
CA SER A 155 10.64 -7.91 -1.96
C SER A 155 9.44 -7.20 -1.33
N SER A 156 8.60 -7.92 -0.58
CA SER A 156 7.46 -7.36 0.14
C SER A 156 7.93 -6.55 1.36
N PRO A 157 7.21 -5.48 1.76
CA PRO A 157 7.40 -4.87 3.07
C PRO A 157 7.40 -5.98 4.11
N ILE A 158 8.46 -6.02 4.90
CA ILE A 158 8.71 -7.18 5.75
C ILE A 158 7.69 -7.12 6.89
N ASN A 159 6.56 -7.79 6.69
CA ASN A 159 5.44 -7.81 7.62
C ASN A 159 5.77 -8.58 8.92
N ALA A 160 6.91 -9.27 8.95
CA ALA A 160 7.41 -10.01 10.11
C ALA A 160 8.69 -9.36 10.68
N ASP A 161 8.70 -9.08 12.00
CA ASP A 161 9.85 -8.47 12.71
C ASP A 161 11.18 -9.22 12.46
N GLN A 162 11.09 -10.49 12.07
CA GLN A 162 12.22 -11.40 11.91
C GLN A 162 13.22 -11.04 10.80
N TYR A 163 12.86 -10.19 9.83
CA TYR A 163 13.81 -9.73 8.80
C TYR A 163 14.09 -8.22 8.86
N PHE A 164 13.71 -7.57 9.97
CA PHE A 164 13.89 -6.14 10.20
C PHE A 164 15.23 -5.86 10.91
N PHE A 165 16.34 -5.90 10.16
CA PHE A 165 17.70 -5.78 10.70
C PHE A 165 18.11 -4.34 11.02
N GLY A 166 18.67 -4.11 12.21
CA GLY A 166 19.38 -2.87 12.57
C GLY A 166 18.53 -1.60 12.65
N ARG A 167 17.20 -1.74 12.68
CA ARG A 167 16.24 -0.63 12.70
C ARG A 167 15.43 -0.54 13.99
N ASP A 168 15.73 -1.37 14.99
CA ASP A 168 15.00 -1.39 16.25
C ASP A 168 15.13 -0.09 17.05
N GLU A 169 16.31 0.53 17.02
CA GLU A 169 16.59 1.79 17.70
C GLU A 169 15.74 2.92 17.15
N ILE A 170 15.70 3.10 15.82
CA ILE A 170 14.88 4.14 15.18
C ILE A 170 13.38 3.88 15.40
N VAL A 171 12.92 2.62 15.35
CA VAL A 171 11.52 2.30 15.65
C VAL A 171 11.19 2.60 17.11
N ASN A 172 12.04 2.22 18.06
CA ASN A 172 11.84 2.52 19.48
C ASN A 172 11.82 4.03 19.75
N GLU A 173 12.70 4.78 19.08
CA GLU A 173 12.70 6.23 19.15
C GLU A 173 11.39 6.80 18.61
N ILE A 174 10.98 6.43 17.40
CA ILE A 174 9.72 6.90 16.77
C ILE A 174 8.53 6.57 17.67
N VAL A 175 8.42 5.33 18.13
CA VAL A 175 7.34 4.90 19.05
C VAL A 175 7.33 5.78 20.29
N THR A 176 8.48 6.05 20.91
CA THR A 176 8.57 6.88 22.12
C THR A 176 8.13 8.32 21.86
N GLN A 177 8.60 8.95 20.78
CA GLN A 177 8.29 10.34 20.45
C GLN A 177 6.79 10.52 20.11
N VAL A 178 6.22 9.59 19.36
CA VAL A 178 4.81 9.67 18.95
C VAL A 178 3.88 9.30 20.12
N SER A 179 4.12 8.17 20.80
CA SER A 179 3.22 7.68 21.85
C SER A 179 3.29 8.43 23.17
N ARG A 180 4.49 8.90 23.57
CA ARG A 180 4.69 9.51 24.90
C ARG A 180 4.85 11.02 24.85
N ARG A 181 5.39 11.56 23.75
CA ARG A 181 5.64 13.00 23.60
C ARG A 181 4.66 13.68 22.65
N HIS A 182 3.78 12.92 21.99
CA HIS A 182 2.80 13.43 21.04
C HIS A 182 3.43 14.32 19.97
N GLN A 183 4.61 13.94 19.47
CA GLN A 183 5.31 14.72 18.43
C GLN A 183 4.90 14.28 17.03
N ASN A 184 4.81 15.24 16.12
CA ASN A 184 4.69 14.95 14.68
C ASN A 184 6.09 14.69 14.11
N LEU A 185 6.22 13.63 13.32
CA LEU A 185 7.52 13.16 12.82
C LEU A 185 7.55 13.06 11.29
N GLY A 186 8.72 13.22 10.71
CA GLY A 186 8.98 12.94 9.30
C GLY A 186 10.05 11.87 9.17
N LEU A 187 9.83 10.83 8.36
CA LEU A 187 10.82 9.78 8.07
C LEU A 187 11.23 9.83 6.60
N PHE A 188 12.46 10.27 6.33
CA PHE A 188 12.95 10.48 4.98
C PHE A 188 14.13 9.59 4.64
N GLY A 189 14.24 9.23 3.36
CA GLY A 189 15.32 8.39 2.86
C GLY A 189 15.00 7.86 1.47
N LEU A 190 16.01 7.39 0.74
CA LEU A 190 15.82 6.95 -0.64
C LEU A 190 14.78 5.84 -0.79
N ARG A 191 14.28 5.64 -2.01
CA ARG A 191 13.40 4.51 -2.32
C ARG A 191 14.13 3.19 -2.02
N ARG A 192 13.40 2.15 -1.61
CA ARG A 192 13.95 0.83 -1.24
C ARG A 192 14.91 0.80 -0.03
N THR A 193 15.00 1.86 0.77
CA THR A 193 15.79 1.89 2.03
C THR A 193 15.12 1.21 3.22
N GLY A 194 13.81 0.92 3.12
CA GLY A 194 13.02 0.23 4.15
C GLY A 194 12.09 1.12 4.96
N LYS A 195 11.77 2.35 4.50
CA LYS A 195 10.85 3.28 5.19
C LYS A 195 9.49 2.67 5.52
N THR A 196 8.81 2.09 4.53
CA THR A 196 7.52 1.41 4.73
C THR A 196 7.62 0.25 5.73
N SER A 197 8.72 -0.52 5.71
CA SER A 197 8.98 -1.56 6.72
C SER A 197 9.14 -0.97 8.13
N VAL A 198 9.77 0.19 8.26
CA VAL A 198 9.88 0.91 9.55
C VAL A 198 8.49 1.37 10.01
N LEU A 199 7.67 1.94 9.12
CA LEU A 199 6.30 2.36 9.45
C LEU A 199 5.45 1.18 9.95
N PHE A 200 5.48 0.03 9.28
CA PHE A 200 4.76 -1.16 9.75
C PHE A 200 5.33 -1.75 11.05
N ALA A 201 6.63 -1.63 11.30
CA ALA A 201 7.20 -1.99 12.59
C ALA A 201 6.73 -1.05 13.72
N VAL A 202 6.61 0.26 13.44
CA VAL A 202 6.05 1.24 14.38
C VAL A 202 4.57 0.95 14.63
N GLU A 203 3.77 0.75 13.59
CA GLU A 203 2.34 0.42 13.70
C GLU A 203 2.12 -0.80 14.60
N ARG A 204 2.84 -1.91 14.35
CA ARG A 204 2.74 -3.13 15.17
C ARG A 204 3.09 -2.91 16.64
N ARG A 205 4.06 -2.05 16.96
CA ARG A 205 4.41 -1.72 18.35
C ARG A 205 3.35 -0.84 19.01
N LEU A 206 2.72 0.06 18.24
CA LEU A 206 1.65 0.91 18.73
C LEU A 206 0.30 0.17 18.86
N ASP A 207 0.08 -0.87 18.07
CA ASP A 207 -1.16 -1.65 18.02
C ASP A 207 -1.23 -2.82 19.02
N ALA A 208 -0.29 -2.92 19.98
CA ALA A 208 -0.34 -3.96 21.01
C ALA A 208 -1.74 -4.03 21.69
N GLU A 209 -2.20 -5.23 22.08
CA GLU A 209 -3.60 -5.48 22.48
C GLU A 209 -4.15 -4.47 23.51
N ASP A 210 -3.36 -4.12 24.52
CA ASP A 210 -3.73 -3.18 25.58
C ASP A 210 -3.44 -1.70 25.27
N SER A 211 -2.90 -1.40 24.10
CA SER A 211 -2.57 -0.03 23.71
C SER A 211 -3.82 0.82 23.52
N LYS A 212 -3.83 2.04 24.06
CA LYS A 212 -4.87 3.04 23.79
C LYS A 212 -4.54 3.95 22.61
N ILE A 213 -3.61 3.52 21.76
CA ILE A 213 -3.20 4.25 20.58
C ILE A 213 -3.86 3.62 19.36
N LEU A 214 -4.47 4.46 18.52
CA LEU A 214 -5.00 4.06 17.23
C LEU A 214 -4.04 4.51 16.12
N CYS A 215 -3.34 3.55 15.52
CA CYS A 215 -2.49 3.81 14.36
C CYS A 215 -3.26 3.60 13.06
N VAL A 216 -3.10 4.52 12.10
CA VAL A 216 -3.69 4.44 10.76
C VAL A 216 -2.63 4.75 9.72
N TYR A 217 -2.35 3.79 8.85
CA TYR A 217 -1.46 3.94 7.71
C TYR A 217 -2.22 4.33 6.44
N ILE A 218 -1.69 5.30 5.70
CA ILE A 218 -2.18 5.76 4.42
C ILE A 218 -1.02 5.87 3.44
N ASP A 219 -1.20 5.30 2.25
CA ASP A 219 -0.31 5.49 1.11
C ASP A 219 -0.70 6.78 0.36
N GLY A 220 0.23 7.74 0.27
CA GLY A 220 0.05 8.99 -0.46
C GLY A 220 -0.24 8.80 -1.94
N GLN A 221 0.16 7.68 -2.55
CA GLN A 221 -0.15 7.34 -3.95
C GLN A 221 -1.60 6.93 -4.17
N ASN A 222 -2.32 6.57 -3.10
CA ASN A 222 -3.69 6.10 -3.18
C ASN A 222 -4.57 7.17 -3.87
N PRO A 223 -5.38 6.83 -4.89
CA PRO A 223 -6.25 7.80 -5.56
C PRO A 223 -7.19 8.56 -4.62
N GLY A 224 -7.64 7.93 -3.52
CA GLY A 224 -8.45 8.58 -2.48
C GLY A 224 -7.70 9.63 -1.66
N MET A 225 -6.39 9.73 -1.83
CA MET A 225 -5.52 10.78 -1.30
C MET A 225 -5.01 11.66 -2.42
N HIS A 226 -4.17 11.12 -3.30
CA HIS A 226 -3.46 11.87 -4.32
C HIS A 226 -4.38 12.61 -5.30
N ALA A 227 -5.45 11.98 -5.78
CA ALA A 227 -6.37 12.60 -6.74
C ALA A 227 -7.58 13.29 -6.08
N ALA A 228 -7.72 13.14 -4.76
CA ALA A 228 -8.83 13.69 -4.00
C ALA A 228 -8.52 15.14 -3.62
N ARG A 229 -9.54 16.01 -3.72
CA ARG A 229 -9.46 17.37 -3.16
C ARG A 229 -9.28 17.30 -1.65
N TRP A 230 -8.63 18.29 -1.04
CA TRP A 230 -8.23 18.24 0.38
C TRP A 230 -9.38 17.88 1.35
N TRP A 231 -10.60 18.37 1.10
CA TRP A 231 -11.77 18.06 1.93
C TRP A 231 -12.20 16.59 1.81
N VAL A 232 -12.11 16.00 0.62
CA VAL A 232 -12.40 14.58 0.39
C VAL A 232 -11.31 13.71 1.00
N ALA A 233 -10.04 14.14 0.89
CA ALA A 233 -8.92 13.45 1.52
C ALA A 233 -9.10 13.39 3.05
N LEU A 234 -9.49 14.49 3.69
CA LEU A 234 -9.82 14.52 5.12
C LEU A 234 -10.97 13.57 5.48
N GLN A 235 -12.02 13.52 4.67
CA GLN A 235 -13.13 12.58 4.87
C GLN A 235 -12.65 11.12 4.77
N ASN A 236 -11.82 10.80 3.78
CA ASN A 236 -11.26 9.46 3.58
C ASN A 236 -10.35 9.04 4.74
N ILE A 237 -9.58 10.00 5.30
CA ILE A 237 -8.77 9.78 6.51
C ILE A 237 -9.65 9.46 7.71
N ALA A 238 -10.69 10.27 7.96
CA ALA A 238 -11.61 10.06 9.10
C ALA A 238 -12.32 8.71 9.00
N GLU A 239 -12.75 8.34 7.79
CA GLU A 239 -13.39 7.05 7.52
C GLU A 239 -12.42 5.87 7.70
N SER A 240 -11.16 6.04 7.30
CA SER A 240 -10.10 5.06 7.55
C SER A 240 -9.85 4.85 9.04
N MET A 241 -9.88 5.94 9.84
CA MET A 241 -9.79 5.87 11.30
C MET A 241 -11.00 5.18 11.93
N ARG A 242 -12.21 5.46 11.45
CA ARG A 242 -13.44 4.76 11.87
C ARG A 242 -13.34 3.26 11.63
N GLY A 243 -12.88 2.87 10.44
CA GLY A 243 -12.65 1.48 10.07
C GLY A 243 -11.59 0.81 10.95
N ALA A 244 -10.47 1.50 11.21
CA ALA A 244 -9.42 1.02 12.10
C ALA A 244 -9.91 0.86 13.54
N LEU A 245 -10.69 1.81 14.07
CA LEU A 245 -11.29 1.74 15.40
C LEU A 245 -12.18 0.51 15.55
N PHE A 246 -13.01 0.23 14.54
CA PHE A 246 -13.86 -0.96 14.54
C PHE A 246 -13.04 -2.26 14.50
N ARG A 247 -12.06 -2.35 13.59
CA ARG A 247 -11.24 -3.57 13.42
C ARG A 247 -10.36 -3.85 14.64
N LYS A 248 -9.67 -2.83 15.16
CA LYS A 248 -8.62 -2.97 16.18
C LYS A 248 -9.16 -2.88 17.61
N LYS A 249 -10.23 -2.10 17.85
CA LYS A 249 -10.77 -1.84 19.19
C LYS A 249 -12.22 -2.30 19.39
N ARG A 250 -12.88 -2.81 18.34
CA ARG A 250 -14.28 -3.26 18.38
C ARG A 250 -15.26 -2.17 18.83
N ARG A 251 -14.97 -0.92 18.46
CA ARG A 251 -15.82 0.25 18.76
C ARG A 251 -16.23 0.96 17.47
N THR A 252 -17.43 1.51 17.46
CA THR A 252 -18.00 2.18 16.28
C THR A 252 -18.30 3.63 16.60
N ALA A 253 -17.69 4.54 15.83
CA ALA A 253 -18.01 5.96 15.85
C ALA A 253 -18.97 6.30 14.71
N VAL A 254 -19.98 7.12 14.99
CA VAL A 254 -20.81 7.76 13.96
C VAL A 254 -20.13 9.06 13.60
N LEU A 255 -19.70 9.19 12.35
CA LEU A 255 -18.99 10.35 11.84
C LEU A 255 -19.91 11.25 11.03
N ASN A 256 -19.48 12.50 10.87
CA ASN A 256 -20.12 13.40 9.93
C ASN A 256 -19.93 12.91 8.48
N SER A 257 -20.82 13.33 7.60
CA SER A 257 -20.76 13.03 6.17
C SER A 257 -20.74 14.34 5.37
N ASN A 258 -20.42 14.25 4.08
CA ASN A 258 -20.49 15.39 3.14
C ASN A 258 -19.51 16.53 3.48
N TYR A 259 -18.21 16.21 3.53
CA TYR A 259 -17.18 17.21 3.70
C TYR A 259 -17.17 18.15 2.49
N LYS A 260 -17.30 19.45 2.73
CA LYS A 260 -17.17 20.49 1.70
C LYS A 260 -15.98 21.37 2.02
N GLU A 261 -15.47 22.07 1.02
CA GLU A 261 -14.31 22.95 1.15
C GLU A 261 -14.42 23.94 2.33
N ASP A 262 -15.60 24.53 2.55
CA ASP A 262 -15.84 25.51 3.62
C ASP A 262 -16.01 24.92 5.02
N THR A 263 -16.35 23.63 5.12
CA THR A 263 -16.75 22.97 6.39
C THR A 263 -15.82 21.85 6.82
N ALA A 264 -15.00 21.31 5.91
CA ALA A 264 -14.19 20.12 6.13
C ALA A 264 -13.25 20.23 7.33
N GLY A 265 -12.61 21.39 7.54
CA GLY A 265 -11.74 21.59 8.69
C GLY A 265 -12.46 21.39 10.03
N THR A 266 -13.67 21.95 10.15
CA THR A 266 -14.48 21.85 11.37
C THR A 266 -15.04 20.43 11.56
N LEU A 267 -15.57 19.82 10.49
CA LEU A 267 -16.10 18.46 10.54
C LEU A 267 -15.02 17.44 10.89
N PHE A 268 -13.84 17.56 10.29
CA PHE A 268 -12.69 16.72 10.62
C PHE A 268 -12.32 16.83 12.10
N ALA A 269 -12.22 18.05 12.64
CA ALA A 269 -11.92 18.24 14.06
C ALA A 269 -12.99 17.62 14.99
N GLN A 270 -14.27 17.66 14.61
CA GLN A 270 -15.35 17.02 15.37
C GLN A 270 -15.29 15.50 15.30
N ASP A 271 -15.03 14.95 14.12
CA ASP A 271 -14.93 13.51 13.90
C ASP A 271 -13.74 12.90 14.64
N ILE A 272 -12.58 13.56 14.62
CA ILE A 272 -11.40 13.12 15.38
C ILE A 272 -11.68 13.11 16.88
N ARG A 273 -12.32 14.15 17.45
CA ARG A 273 -12.72 14.15 18.87
C ARG A 273 -13.69 13.03 19.20
N THR A 274 -14.63 12.76 18.31
CA THR A 274 -15.61 11.67 18.45
C THR A 274 -14.91 10.32 18.47
N ILE A 275 -13.94 10.09 17.57
CA ILE A 275 -13.12 8.87 17.53
C ILE A 275 -12.31 8.72 18.83
N ILE A 276 -11.64 9.79 19.29
CA ILE A 276 -10.86 9.77 20.53
C ILE A 276 -11.75 9.39 21.73
N SER A 277 -12.91 10.05 21.86
CA SER A 277 -13.84 9.84 22.98
C SER A 277 -14.43 8.43 22.98
N ILE A 278 -15.01 8.00 21.86
CA ILE A 278 -15.63 6.66 21.74
C ILE A 278 -14.56 5.59 21.89
N GLY A 279 -13.38 5.80 21.32
CA GLY A 279 -12.25 4.88 21.41
C GLY A 279 -11.58 4.84 22.79
N GLN A 280 -11.86 5.81 23.68
CA GLN A 280 -11.09 6.05 24.92
C GLN A 280 -9.58 6.02 24.62
N LEU A 281 -9.20 6.71 23.56
CA LEU A 281 -7.84 6.69 23.04
C LEU A 281 -6.98 7.71 23.79
N ASP A 282 -5.75 7.30 24.10
CA ASP A 282 -4.71 8.20 24.60
C ASP A 282 -3.93 8.82 23.42
N GLY A 283 -4.06 8.26 22.22
CA GLY A 283 -3.46 8.80 21.00
C GLY A 283 -4.05 8.26 19.70
N ILE A 284 -4.01 9.08 18.65
CA ILE A 284 -4.21 8.71 17.25
C ILE A 284 -2.94 9.08 16.50
N VAL A 285 -2.43 8.15 15.70
CA VAL A 285 -1.24 8.33 14.87
C VAL A 285 -1.62 8.10 13.42
N LEU A 286 -1.65 9.17 12.63
CA LEU A 286 -1.80 9.07 11.19
C LEU A 286 -0.44 8.96 10.51
N MET A 287 -0.15 7.87 9.83
CA MET A 287 1.06 7.71 9.02
C MET A 287 0.71 7.93 7.54
N VAL A 288 1.37 8.87 6.89
CA VAL A 288 1.23 9.16 5.46
C VAL A 288 2.56 8.83 4.77
N ASP A 289 2.60 7.72 4.03
CA ASP A 289 3.76 7.30 3.23
C ASP A 289 3.74 7.97 1.84
N GLU A 290 4.89 8.03 1.17
CA GLU A 290 5.05 8.63 -0.18
C GLU A 290 4.45 10.05 -0.27
N ILE A 291 4.85 10.91 0.68
CA ILE A 291 4.33 12.28 0.86
C ILE A 291 4.52 13.19 -0.36
N GLU A 292 5.45 12.87 -1.24
CA GLU A 292 5.71 13.59 -2.50
C GLU A 292 4.45 13.77 -3.34
N TYR A 293 3.54 12.79 -3.29
CA TYR A 293 2.30 12.83 -4.08
C TYR A 293 1.36 13.95 -3.64
N ILE A 294 1.40 14.36 -2.37
CA ILE A 294 0.52 15.40 -1.83
C ILE A 294 1.27 16.68 -1.43
N THR A 295 2.51 16.87 -1.89
CA THR A 295 3.36 18.01 -1.54
C THR A 295 3.32 19.09 -2.63
N ALA A 296 2.96 20.32 -2.26
CA ALA A 296 2.93 21.46 -3.18
C ALA A 296 4.26 21.66 -3.94
N GLY A 297 4.17 21.90 -5.24
CA GLY A 297 5.32 22.11 -6.13
C GLY A 297 6.19 20.87 -6.37
N VAL A 298 5.87 19.74 -5.73
CA VAL A 298 6.52 18.44 -5.95
C VAL A 298 5.58 17.54 -6.72
N SER A 299 4.30 17.45 -6.32
CA SER A 299 3.28 16.61 -6.94
C SER A 299 3.30 16.65 -8.48
N GLY A 300 3.28 15.47 -9.09
CA GLY A 300 3.31 15.29 -10.55
C GLY A 300 2.05 15.86 -11.22
N ARG A 301 1.93 15.72 -12.55
CA ARG A 301 0.79 16.31 -13.30
C ARG A 301 -0.60 15.95 -12.75
N LEU A 302 -0.76 14.73 -12.25
CA LEU A 302 -2.01 14.24 -11.67
C LEU A 302 -2.32 14.83 -10.28
N GLY A 303 -1.30 15.35 -9.58
CA GLY A 303 -1.43 15.97 -8.27
C GLY A 303 -1.26 17.50 -8.31
N LEU A 304 -1.35 18.14 -9.47
CA LEU A 304 -1.19 19.59 -9.63
C LEU A 304 -2.07 20.40 -8.67
N HIS A 305 -3.26 19.86 -8.37
CA HIS A 305 -4.21 20.49 -7.47
C HIS A 305 -3.70 20.61 -6.03
N TRP A 306 -2.70 19.81 -5.63
CA TRP A 306 -2.00 19.92 -4.34
C TRP A 306 -1.20 21.21 -4.19
N ASP A 307 -0.87 21.90 -5.29
CA ASP A 307 -0.29 23.25 -5.21
C ASP A 307 -1.24 24.22 -4.48
N ALA A 308 -2.55 23.98 -4.49
CA ALA A 308 -3.53 24.73 -3.69
C ALA A 308 -4.00 23.95 -2.46
N ASP A 309 -4.25 22.65 -2.60
CA ASP A 309 -4.87 21.81 -1.57
C ASP A 309 -3.95 21.50 -0.39
N PHE A 310 -2.63 21.57 -0.58
CA PHE A 310 -1.63 21.35 0.47
C PHE A 310 -1.86 22.25 1.69
N PHE A 311 -2.16 23.53 1.46
CA PHE A 311 -2.28 24.52 2.53
C PHE A 311 -3.48 24.27 3.45
N PRO A 312 -4.74 24.24 2.97
CA PRO A 312 -5.90 24.02 3.84
C PRO A 312 -5.88 22.62 4.47
N PHE A 313 -5.33 21.61 3.76
CA PHE A 313 -5.14 20.27 4.33
C PHE A 313 -4.23 20.31 5.56
N TRP A 314 -3.01 20.83 5.43
CA TRP A 314 -2.04 20.84 6.52
C TRP A 314 -2.36 21.85 7.62
N GLN A 315 -3.04 22.96 7.29
CA GLN A 315 -3.61 23.87 8.28
C GLN A 315 -4.64 23.15 9.15
N THR A 316 -5.52 22.36 8.54
CA THR A 316 -6.51 21.55 9.28
C THR A 316 -5.81 20.52 10.18
N MET A 317 -4.85 19.76 9.63
CA MET A 317 -4.10 18.75 10.39
C MET A 317 -3.39 19.35 11.61
N ARG A 318 -2.74 20.50 11.42
CA ARG A 318 -2.08 21.24 12.50
C ARG A 318 -3.07 21.76 13.54
N ALA A 319 -4.20 22.33 13.11
CA ALA A 319 -5.23 22.81 14.02
C ALA A 319 -5.78 21.67 14.90
N VAL A 320 -6.11 20.52 14.31
CA VAL A 320 -6.60 19.36 15.05
C VAL A 320 -5.56 18.82 16.02
N HIS A 321 -4.29 18.77 15.65
CA HIS A 321 -3.22 18.40 16.56
C HIS A 321 -3.18 19.32 17.80
N GLN A 322 -3.28 20.63 17.61
CA GLN A 322 -3.28 21.61 18.70
C GLN A 322 -4.54 21.53 19.57
N GLU A 323 -5.71 21.45 18.94
CA GLU A 323 -7.01 21.39 19.63
C GLU A 323 -7.17 20.11 20.47
N THR A 324 -6.57 19.01 20.03
CA THR A 324 -6.55 17.74 20.76
C THR A 324 -5.37 17.63 21.73
N LYS A 325 -4.58 18.70 21.91
CA LYS A 325 -3.39 18.73 22.77
C LYS A 325 -2.38 17.61 22.47
N GLY A 326 -2.22 17.29 21.18
CA GLY A 326 -1.31 16.27 20.68
C GLY A 326 -1.86 14.84 20.67
N VAL A 327 -3.04 14.59 21.24
CA VAL A 327 -3.68 13.26 21.17
C VAL A 327 -3.84 12.83 19.71
N PHE A 328 -4.17 13.76 18.80
CA PHE A 328 -4.00 13.52 17.38
C PHE A 328 -2.59 13.92 16.94
N SER A 329 -1.82 12.99 16.40
CA SER A 329 -0.50 13.21 15.83
C SER A 329 -0.39 12.59 14.45
N PHE A 330 0.54 13.08 13.65
CA PHE A 330 0.79 12.53 12.33
C PHE A 330 2.29 12.34 12.06
N MET A 331 2.57 11.39 11.18
CA MET A 331 3.88 11.07 10.70
C MET A 331 3.84 11.07 9.17
N VAL A 332 4.80 11.74 8.54
CA VAL A 332 4.97 11.73 7.08
C VAL A 332 6.20 10.92 6.70
N SER A 333 6.18 10.24 5.58
CA SER A 333 7.36 9.58 5.03
C SER A 333 7.53 9.85 3.55
N GLY A 334 8.77 10.00 3.12
CA GLY A 334 9.13 10.33 1.74
C GLY A 334 10.60 10.11 1.45
N VAL A 335 11.00 10.51 0.25
CA VAL A 335 12.38 10.59 -0.19
C VAL A 335 13.07 11.81 0.38
N ASN A 336 12.47 13.00 0.31
CA ASN A 336 13.12 14.25 0.68
C ASN A 336 12.33 15.05 1.72
N PRO A 337 13.01 15.61 2.74
CA PRO A 337 12.37 16.37 3.82
C PRO A 337 11.88 17.77 3.42
N ARG A 338 11.95 18.16 2.15
CA ARG A 338 11.49 19.49 1.69
C ARG A 338 10.08 19.85 2.19
N VAL A 339 9.18 18.88 2.30
CA VAL A 339 7.82 19.10 2.84
C VAL A 339 7.79 19.63 4.28
N THR A 340 8.79 19.30 5.10
CA THR A 340 8.91 19.75 6.49
C THR A 340 9.93 20.88 6.68
N GLU A 341 10.84 21.08 5.73
CA GLU A 341 11.98 22.00 5.85
C GLU A 341 11.89 23.24 4.95
N ALA A 342 11.01 23.25 3.94
CA ALA A 342 10.78 24.47 3.17
C ALA A 342 9.90 25.44 3.96
N GLU A 343 10.34 26.70 4.11
CA GLU A 343 9.59 27.76 4.77
C GLU A 343 8.28 28.11 4.04
N SER A 344 8.27 27.96 2.72
CA SER A 344 7.14 28.31 1.86
C SER A 344 7.08 27.47 0.59
N PHE A 345 5.87 27.38 0.03
CA PHE A 345 5.59 26.82 -1.29
C PHE A 345 4.76 27.84 -2.07
N GLY A 346 5.14 28.16 -3.31
CA GLY A 346 4.37 29.11 -4.14
C GLY A 346 4.11 30.48 -3.49
N GLY A 347 5.01 30.95 -2.62
CA GLY A 347 4.86 32.21 -1.88
C GLY A 347 3.98 32.15 -0.62
N GLN A 348 3.31 31.03 -0.35
CA GLN A 348 2.54 30.81 0.88
C GLN A 348 3.37 30.06 1.91
N ARG A 349 3.25 30.44 3.20
CA ARG A 349 3.98 29.78 4.29
C ARG A 349 3.57 28.32 4.44
N ASN A 350 4.55 27.45 4.60
CA ASN A 350 4.33 26.04 4.83
C ASN A 350 3.71 25.82 6.24
N PRO A 351 2.50 25.25 6.36
CA PRO A 351 1.83 25.09 7.65
C PRO A 351 2.56 24.15 8.61
N ILE A 352 3.39 23.24 8.09
CA ILE A 352 4.10 22.21 8.85
C ILE A 352 5.62 22.43 8.91
N PHE A 353 6.12 23.59 8.45
CA PHE A 353 7.52 23.97 8.61
C PHE A 353 7.92 23.99 10.09
N GLU A 354 8.99 23.26 10.43
CA GLU A 354 9.50 23.04 11.80
C GLU A 354 8.49 22.47 12.81
N PHE A 355 7.25 22.21 12.39
CA PHE A 355 6.22 21.58 13.20
C PHE A 355 6.36 20.05 13.25
N VAL A 356 7.10 19.50 12.29
CA VAL A 356 7.39 18.09 12.13
C VAL A 356 8.88 17.86 12.34
N THR A 357 9.24 16.98 13.27
CA THR A 357 10.65 16.65 13.50
C THR A 357 11.14 15.67 12.43
N THR A 358 12.07 16.11 11.60
CA THR A 358 12.70 15.31 10.54
C THR A 358 13.63 14.25 11.11
N LYS A 359 13.46 13.01 10.65
CA LYS A 359 14.34 11.87 10.88
C LYS A 359 14.72 11.26 9.54
N PHE A 360 16.00 10.92 9.40
CA PHE A 360 16.49 10.21 8.22
C PHE A 360 16.61 8.73 8.53
N LEU A 361 16.30 7.89 7.54
CA LEU A 361 16.58 6.47 7.57
C LEU A 361 17.96 6.23 6.92
N PRO A 362 19.05 6.13 7.70
CA PRO A 362 20.39 6.02 7.14
C PRO A 362 20.58 4.67 6.43
N SER A 363 21.61 4.52 5.62
CA SER A 363 22.06 3.18 5.23
C SER A 363 22.48 2.34 6.46
N LEU A 364 22.54 1.01 6.32
CA LEU A 364 23.06 0.17 7.39
C LEU A 364 24.55 0.46 7.57
N SER A 365 25.06 0.41 8.80
CA SER A 365 26.50 0.43 9.04
C SER A 365 27.15 -0.87 8.52
N HIS A 366 28.48 -0.90 8.47
CA HIS A 366 29.23 -2.11 8.14
C HIS A 366 28.85 -3.28 9.06
N GLU A 367 28.79 -3.04 10.38
CA GLU A 367 28.42 -4.05 11.37
C GLU A 367 27.01 -4.60 11.15
N ARG A 368 26.04 -3.72 10.85
CA ARG A 368 24.65 -4.11 10.58
C ARG A 368 24.50 -4.81 9.22
N THR A 369 25.30 -4.42 8.22
CA THR A 369 25.37 -5.11 6.93
C THR A 369 25.90 -6.54 7.12
N ARG A 370 26.95 -6.71 7.93
CA ARG A 370 27.48 -8.01 8.33
C ARG A 370 26.42 -8.85 9.05
N GLU A 371 25.72 -8.28 10.03
CA GLU A 371 24.64 -8.95 10.75
C GLU A 371 23.53 -9.44 9.81
N LEU A 372 23.06 -8.58 8.90
CA LEU A 372 22.04 -8.92 7.91
C LEU A 372 22.48 -10.07 6.99
N VAL A 373 23.68 -9.96 6.40
CA VAL A 373 24.18 -10.94 5.43
C VAL A 373 24.47 -12.28 6.11
N ARG A 374 25.11 -12.24 7.28
CA ARG A 374 25.45 -13.44 8.04
C ARG A 374 24.22 -14.19 8.53
N THR A 375 23.26 -13.47 9.10
CA THR A 375 22.03 -14.07 9.64
C THR A 375 21.19 -14.66 8.52
N THR A 376 20.92 -13.88 7.47
CA THR A 376 20.15 -14.36 6.30
C THR A 376 20.87 -15.52 5.62
N GLY A 377 22.19 -15.44 5.47
CA GLY A 377 23.02 -16.49 4.87
C GLY A 377 22.88 -17.83 5.56
N ARG A 378 22.94 -17.86 6.89
CA ARG A 378 22.80 -19.10 7.67
C ARG A 378 21.48 -19.81 7.40
N TYR A 379 20.37 -19.08 7.41
CA TYR A 379 19.04 -19.60 7.08
C TYR A 379 18.82 -19.86 5.58
N CYS A 380 19.82 -19.61 4.74
CA CYS A 380 19.85 -19.97 3.32
C CYS A 380 20.87 -21.08 3.02
N GLY A 381 21.50 -21.63 4.05
CA GLY A 381 22.55 -22.65 3.93
C GLY A 381 23.91 -22.12 3.48
N LEU A 382 24.17 -20.82 3.60
CA LEU A 382 25.42 -20.15 3.24
C LEU A 382 26.26 -19.75 4.46
N LYS A 383 27.57 -19.76 4.30
CA LYS A 383 28.55 -19.20 5.23
C LYS A 383 29.47 -18.26 4.46
N PHE A 384 29.48 -16.99 4.83
CA PHE A 384 30.31 -15.97 4.18
C PHE A 384 31.63 -15.77 4.92
N ASP A 385 32.71 -15.61 4.15
CA ASP A 385 34.00 -15.17 4.66
C ASP A 385 33.95 -13.71 5.13
N GLU A 386 34.76 -13.33 6.12
CA GLU A 386 34.72 -11.98 6.72
C GLU A 386 35.01 -10.86 5.70
N ALA A 387 35.87 -11.12 4.71
CA ALA A 387 36.18 -10.16 3.66
C ALA A 387 34.97 -9.78 2.80
N VAL A 388 33.97 -10.67 2.70
CA VAL A 388 32.74 -10.43 1.92
C VAL A 388 31.95 -9.25 2.48
N TYR A 389 31.88 -9.10 3.81
CA TYR A 389 31.06 -8.04 4.41
C TYR A 389 31.62 -6.65 4.05
N SER A 390 32.93 -6.49 4.06
CA SER A 390 33.60 -5.26 3.62
C SER A 390 33.41 -5.03 2.12
N TYR A 391 33.55 -6.06 1.30
CA TYR A 391 33.30 -5.97 -0.14
C TYR A 391 31.87 -5.50 -0.45
N LEU A 392 30.86 -6.12 0.17
CA LEU A 392 29.45 -5.76 0.01
C LEU A 392 29.17 -4.34 0.49
N TYR A 393 29.73 -3.94 1.64
CA TYR A 393 29.55 -2.60 2.18
C TYR A 393 30.14 -1.54 1.25
N THR A 394 31.37 -1.73 0.75
CA THR A 394 31.98 -0.80 -0.22
C THR A 394 31.19 -0.75 -1.54
N ARG A 395 30.69 -1.88 -2.03
CA ARG A 395 29.99 -1.93 -3.32
C ARG A 395 28.58 -1.34 -3.25
N TYR A 396 27.87 -1.53 -2.13
CA TYR A 396 26.45 -1.19 -2.00
C TYR A 396 26.13 -0.15 -0.92
N GLY A 397 27.14 0.39 -0.23
CA GLY A 397 27.02 1.49 0.73
C GLY A 397 26.06 1.22 1.88
N GLY A 398 25.94 -0.04 2.30
CA GLY A 398 24.99 -0.44 3.36
C GLY A 398 23.52 -0.40 2.94
N HIS A 399 23.20 -0.27 1.64
CA HIS A 399 21.83 -0.31 1.15
C HIS A 399 21.26 -1.74 1.28
N PRO A 400 20.24 -1.99 2.12
CA PRO A 400 19.77 -3.35 2.42
C PRO A 400 19.30 -4.11 1.17
N TYR A 401 18.48 -3.46 0.34
CA TYR A 401 17.89 -4.10 -0.83
C TYR A 401 18.95 -4.50 -1.89
N LEU A 402 19.87 -3.59 -2.25
CA LEU A 402 20.94 -3.88 -3.21
C LEU A 402 21.86 -5.00 -2.70
N THR A 403 22.24 -4.95 -1.42
CA THR A 403 23.07 -5.99 -0.78
C THR A 403 22.39 -7.35 -0.85
N ARG A 404 21.10 -7.42 -0.50
CA ARG A 404 20.31 -8.67 -0.57
C ARG A 404 20.22 -9.19 -2.00
N LEU A 405 19.93 -8.34 -2.97
CA LEU A 405 19.85 -8.77 -4.37
C LEU A 405 21.17 -9.35 -4.89
N ALA A 406 22.31 -8.75 -4.51
CA ALA A 406 23.62 -9.32 -4.85
C ALA A 406 23.82 -10.69 -4.21
N CYS A 407 23.47 -10.85 -2.93
CA CYS A 407 23.55 -12.13 -2.23
C CYS A 407 22.59 -13.18 -2.83
N SER A 408 21.39 -12.79 -3.25
CA SER A 408 20.40 -13.64 -3.92
C SER A 408 20.93 -14.20 -5.25
N VAL A 409 21.62 -13.37 -6.05
CA VAL A 409 22.26 -13.84 -7.29
C VAL A 409 23.32 -14.89 -6.98
N VAL A 410 24.21 -14.64 -6.01
CA VAL A 410 25.23 -15.63 -5.61
C VAL A 410 24.59 -16.90 -5.06
N TRP A 411 23.58 -16.76 -4.19
CA TRP A 411 22.83 -17.88 -3.60
C TRP A 411 22.25 -18.83 -4.66
N SER A 412 21.82 -18.31 -5.81
CA SER A 412 21.30 -19.14 -6.93
C SER A 412 22.37 -19.98 -7.65
N ARG A 413 23.66 -19.76 -7.34
CA ARG A 413 24.81 -20.36 -8.03
C ARG A 413 25.62 -21.32 -7.16
N VAL A 414 25.32 -21.42 -5.86
CA VAL A 414 26.07 -22.28 -4.94
C VAL A 414 25.25 -23.52 -4.57
N ASP A 415 25.91 -24.66 -4.44
CA ASP A 415 25.27 -25.87 -3.92
C ASP A 415 25.07 -25.74 -2.39
N ARG A 416 23.82 -25.50 -2.03
CA ARG A 416 23.35 -25.25 -0.66
C ARG A 416 22.69 -26.46 0.01
N ARG A 417 22.45 -27.54 -0.76
CA ARG A 417 21.68 -28.72 -0.31
C ARG A 417 22.53 -29.75 0.44
N ASN A 418 23.84 -29.50 0.59
CA ASN A 418 24.73 -30.37 1.35
C ASN A 418 24.25 -30.50 2.81
N PRO A 419 23.88 -31.71 3.30
CA PRO A 419 23.37 -31.88 4.66
C PRO A 419 24.43 -31.71 5.76
N GLN A 420 25.71 -31.77 5.42
CA GLN A 420 26.81 -31.79 6.40
C GLN A 420 27.44 -30.43 6.62
N ALA A 421 27.54 -29.59 5.59
CA ALA A 421 28.20 -28.30 5.67
C ALA A 421 27.46 -27.21 4.87
N PRO A 422 27.49 -25.94 5.32
CA PRO A 422 27.01 -24.82 4.53
C PRO A 422 27.93 -24.55 3.35
N ALA A 423 27.37 -23.96 2.30
CA ALA A 423 28.12 -23.47 1.17
C ALA A 423 29.00 -22.28 1.60
N ILE A 424 30.30 -22.36 1.37
CA ILE A 424 31.23 -21.26 1.66
C ILE A 424 31.19 -20.26 0.52
N VAL A 425 31.01 -18.98 0.85
CA VAL A 425 30.95 -17.88 -0.10
C VAL A 425 32.02 -16.86 0.25
N ASP A 426 32.89 -16.59 -0.72
CA ASP A 426 33.99 -15.64 -0.63
C ASP A 426 33.78 -14.47 -1.60
N VAL A 427 34.74 -13.53 -1.65
CA VAL A 427 34.66 -12.40 -2.59
C VAL A 427 34.72 -12.88 -4.05
N SER A 428 35.44 -13.98 -4.33
CA SER A 428 35.58 -14.51 -5.70
C SER A 428 34.23 -14.96 -6.26
N SER A 429 33.36 -15.51 -5.41
CA SER A 429 31.98 -15.89 -5.73
C SER A 429 31.13 -14.73 -6.26
N PHE A 430 31.33 -13.51 -5.71
CA PHE A 430 30.65 -12.31 -6.19
C PHE A 430 31.25 -11.80 -7.49
N THR A 431 32.58 -11.78 -7.61
CA THR A 431 33.24 -11.35 -8.85
C THR A 431 32.91 -12.25 -10.04
N ALA A 432 32.77 -13.57 -9.81
CA ALA A 432 32.36 -14.52 -10.84
C ALA A 432 30.93 -14.30 -11.34
N CYS A 433 30.09 -13.62 -10.55
CA CYS A 433 28.69 -13.33 -10.88
C CYS A 433 28.43 -11.84 -11.19
N GLU A 434 29.47 -11.03 -11.42
CA GLU A 434 29.34 -9.57 -11.47
C GLU A 434 28.40 -9.08 -12.59
N ASP A 435 28.41 -9.74 -13.75
CA ASP A 435 27.53 -9.40 -14.86
C ASP A 435 26.06 -9.68 -14.53
N GLN A 436 25.77 -10.85 -13.93
CA GLN A 436 24.41 -11.22 -13.55
C GLN A 436 23.90 -10.32 -12.41
N ILE A 437 24.78 -9.99 -11.45
CA ILE A 437 24.47 -9.01 -10.39
C ILE A 437 24.17 -7.65 -11.02
N SER A 438 25.00 -7.17 -11.93
CA SER A 438 24.80 -5.88 -12.60
C SER A 438 23.47 -5.83 -13.36
N GLN A 439 23.13 -6.89 -14.10
CA GLN A 439 21.84 -7.03 -14.79
C GLN A 439 20.67 -7.03 -13.81
N ARG A 440 20.78 -7.80 -12.71
CA ARG A 440 19.74 -7.89 -11.68
C ARG A 440 19.50 -6.58 -10.96
N LEU A 441 20.56 -5.80 -10.73
CA LEU A 441 20.52 -4.52 -10.02
C LEU A 441 20.14 -3.33 -10.92
N PHE A 442 20.15 -3.49 -12.24
CA PHE A 442 19.86 -2.39 -13.18
C PHE A 442 18.52 -1.69 -12.89
N ASN A 443 17.41 -2.44 -12.87
CA ASN A 443 16.08 -1.88 -12.58
C ASN A 443 15.94 -1.37 -11.13
N PRO A 444 16.42 -2.09 -10.09
CA PRO A 444 16.51 -1.56 -8.73
C PRO A 444 17.22 -0.21 -8.60
N MET A 445 18.37 -0.03 -9.26
CA MET A 445 19.10 1.24 -9.24
C MET A 445 18.32 2.34 -9.96
N ARG A 446 17.66 2.02 -11.08
CA ARG A 446 16.74 2.94 -11.75
C ARG A 446 15.61 3.37 -10.81
N ASP A 447 14.98 2.44 -10.10
CA ASP A 447 13.88 2.72 -9.16
C ASP A 447 14.35 3.63 -8.01
N ILE A 448 15.54 3.39 -7.44
CA ILE A 448 16.15 4.25 -6.41
C ILE A 448 16.35 5.68 -6.91
N LEU A 449 16.88 5.83 -8.13
CA LEU A 449 17.17 7.14 -8.71
C LEU A 449 15.93 7.83 -9.29
N LEU A 450 14.89 7.08 -9.63
CA LEU A 450 13.69 7.59 -10.30
C LEU A 450 13.04 8.74 -9.50
N SER A 451 12.98 8.60 -8.17
CA SER A 451 12.45 9.66 -7.31
C SER A 451 13.27 10.94 -7.37
N LEU A 452 14.59 10.84 -7.50
CA LEU A 452 15.44 12.02 -7.67
C LEU A 452 15.23 12.63 -9.05
N VAL A 453 15.14 11.82 -10.10
CA VAL A 453 14.88 12.32 -11.47
C VAL A 453 13.53 13.04 -11.56
N TRP A 454 12.47 12.48 -10.95
CA TRP A 454 11.12 13.04 -11.03
C TRP A 454 10.90 14.22 -10.10
N TRP A 455 11.34 14.11 -8.84
CA TRP A 455 10.97 15.07 -7.80
C TRP A 455 12.09 16.07 -7.47
N TYR A 456 13.35 15.69 -7.69
CA TYR A 456 14.54 16.47 -7.30
C TYR A 456 15.62 16.48 -8.41
N PRO A 457 15.30 16.97 -9.62
CA PRO A 457 16.19 16.83 -10.78
C PRO A 457 17.53 17.57 -10.62
N GLU A 458 17.58 18.62 -9.81
CA GLU A 458 18.80 19.34 -9.46
C GLU A 458 19.73 18.46 -8.61
N GLU A 459 19.20 17.80 -7.57
CA GLU A 459 19.95 16.84 -6.74
C GLU A 459 20.52 15.70 -7.60
N TYR A 460 19.73 15.22 -8.56
CA TYR A 460 20.19 14.18 -9.49
C TYR A 460 21.37 14.65 -10.37
N GLU A 461 21.38 15.91 -10.84
CA GLU A 461 22.51 16.43 -11.61
C GLU A 461 23.78 16.57 -10.79
N VAL A 462 23.67 17.05 -9.54
CA VAL A 462 24.82 17.14 -8.65
C VAL A 462 25.44 15.76 -8.41
N LEU A 463 24.60 14.72 -8.22
CA LEU A 463 25.08 13.34 -8.08
C LEU A 463 25.75 12.81 -9.36
N ARG A 464 25.30 13.22 -10.54
CA ARG A 464 25.96 12.85 -11.80
C ARG A 464 27.33 13.48 -11.93
N VAL A 465 27.45 14.77 -11.64
CA VAL A 465 28.73 15.49 -11.67
C VAL A 465 29.72 14.86 -10.69
N LEU A 466 29.26 14.56 -9.46
CA LEU A 466 30.07 13.84 -8.48
C LEU A 466 30.45 12.44 -8.97
N ALA A 467 29.52 11.71 -9.60
CA ALA A 467 29.82 10.39 -10.15
C ALA A 467 30.90 10.48 -11.23
N ASP A 468 30.88 11.49 -12.10
CA ASP A 468 31.88 11.70 -13.15
C ASP A 468 33.27 12.11 -12.61
N GLY A 469 33.36 12.43 -11.32
CA GLY A 469 34.61 12.62 -10.58
C GLY A 469 34.97 14.09 -10.32
N ASP A 470 34.08 15.03 -10.61
CA ASP A 470 34.28 16.45 -10.33
C ASP A 470 33.93 16.77 -8.86
N LEU A 471 34.85 16.39 -7.97
CA LEU A 471 34.72 16.62 -6.53
C LEU A 471 34.76 18.10 -6.18
N ASN A 472 35.48 18.92 -6.96
CA ASN A 472 35.63 20.34 -6.70
C ASN A 472 34.30 21.07 -6.91
N PHE A 473 33.62 20.83 -8.03
CA PHE A 473 32.28 21.37 -8.27
C PHE A 473 31.30 20.94 -7.16
N TYR A 474 31.33 19.65 -6.80
CA TYR A 474 30.47 19.13 -5.73
C TYR A 474 30.69 19.88 -4.40
N GLN A 475 31.95 20.08 -4.01
CA GLN A 475 32.30 20.77 -2.78
C GLN A 475 31.85 22.24 -2.80
N GLU A 476 32.15 22.98 -3.88
CA GLU A 476 31.74 24.38 -4.06
C GLU A 476 30.21 24.53 -4.04
N TYR A 477 29.49 23.65 -4.73
CA TYR A 477 28.03 23.66 -4.77
C TYR A 477 27.43 23.35 -3.39
N CYS A 478 28.03 22.43 -2.63
CA CYS A 478 27.59 22.07 -1.28
C CYS A 478 27.86 23.17 -0.25
N GLU A 479 28.92 23.97 -0.41
CA GLU A 479 29.16 25.14 0.46
C GLU A 479 28.03 26.17 0.33
N SER A 480 27.52 26.35 -0.88
CA SER A 480 26.36 27.21 -1.15
C SER A 480 25.02 26.56 -0.77
N ASN A 481 24.97 25.23 -0.63
CA ASN A 481 23.75 24.45 -0.39
C ASN A 481 23.95 23.40 0.73
N PRO A 482 24.13 23.83 2.00
CA PRO A 482 24.46 22.92 3.10
C PRO A 482 23.38 21.86 3.37
N THR A 483 22.11 22.18 3.11
CA THR A 483 20.99 21.24 3.24
C THR A 483 21.12 20.04 2.29
N LEU A 484 21.57 20.28 1.05
CA LEU A 484 21.77 19.22 0.05
C LEU A 484 22.89 18.27 0.47
N LYS A 485 24.02 18.82 0.94
CA LYS A 485 25.12 18.02 1.49
C LYS A 485 24.65 17.11 2.62
N ARG A 486 23.95 17.68 3.60
CA ARG A 486 23.39 16.94 4.74
C ARG A 486 22.44 15.83 4.27
N ASN A 487 21.60 16.09 3.28
CA ASN A 487 20.68 15.09 2.75
C ASN A 487 21.43 13.95 2.06
N PHE A 488 22.45 14.23 1.24
CA PHE A 488 23.24 13.19 0.57
C PHE A 488 24.01 12.30 1.54
N GLU A 489 24.60 12.90 2.58
CA GLU A 489 25.23 12.17 3.68
C GLU A 489 24.20 11.32 4.43
N ALA A 490 23.04 11.88 4.77
CA ALA A 490 21.97 11.17 5.46
C ALA A 490 21.40 9.99 4.64
N TYR A 491 21.36 10.11 3.31
CA TYR A 491 20.95 9.05 2.39
C TYR A 491 22.03 8.00 2.14
N GLY A 492 23.26 8.20 2.63
CA GLY A 492 24.41 7.34 2.35
C GLY A 492 24.88 7.38 0.89
N LEU A 493 24.47 8.40 0.13
CA LEU A 493 24.93 8.62 -1.25
C LEU A 493 26.36 9.14 -1.29
N VAL A 494 26.73 9.90 -0.27
CA VAL A 494 28.05 10.49 -0.09
C VAL A 494 28.52 10.19 1.33
N ASP A 495 29.80 9.88 1.52
CA ASP A 495 30.40 9.69 2.83
C ASP A 495 30.89 11.01 3.44
N GLY A 496 31.35 10.97 4.70
CA GLY A 496 31.84 12.16 5.40
C GLY A 496 33.10 12.81 4.78
N SER A 497 33.74 12.15 3.81
CA SER A 497 34.87 12.71 3.05
C SER A 497 34.44 13.39 1.73
N GLY A 498 33.15 13.32 1.39
CA GLY A 498 32.63 13.82 0.12
C GLY A 498 32.72 12.83 -1.03
N GLN A 499 33.10 11.57 -0.78
CA GLN A 499 33.17 10.53 -1.80
C GLN A 499 31.86 9.77 -1.92
N PHE A 500 31.64 9.15 -3.08
CA PHE A 500 30.42 8.42 -3.38
C PHE A 500 30.28 7.17 -2.47
N GLY A 501 29.23 7.13 -1.64
CA GLY A 501 29.03 6.09 -0.63
C GLY A 501 28.55 4.74 -1.19
N ILE A 502 27.92 4.73 -2.37
CA ILE A 502 27.40 3.53 -3.04
C ILE A 502 28.14 3.31 -4.37
N GLY A 503 29.20 2.50 -4.37
CA GLY A 503 30.04 2.29 -5.55
C GLY A 503 29.31 1.73 -6.79
N ALA A 504 28.31 0.86 -6.58
CA ALA A 504 27.46 0.35 -7.67
C ALA A 504 26.63 1.46 -8.32
N LEU A 505 26.13 2.42 -7.53
CA LEU A 505 25.33 3.54 -8.02
C LEU A 505 26.19 4.56 -8.75
N GLN A 506 27.41 4.84 -8.27
CA GLN A 506 28.40 5.63 -8.99
C GLN A 506 28.69 5.03 -10.38
N SER A 507 28.93 3.72 -10.42
CA SER A 507 29.18 2.97 -11.66
C SER A 507 27.97 2.98 -12.61
N PHE A 508 26.76 3.02 -12.05
CA PHE A 508 25.52 3.13 -12.82
C PHE A 508 25.33 4.53 -13.40
N LEU A 509 25.52 5.58 -12.60
CA LEU A 509 25.39 6.98 -13.04
C LEU A 509 26.39 7.32 -14.14
N ARG A 510 27.65 6.88 -14.04
CA ARG A 510 28.66 7.04 -15.10
C ARG A 510 28.25 6.41 -16.43
N ARG A 511 27.69 5.18 -16.38
CA ARG A 511 27.35 4.40 -17.58
C ARG A 511 26.00 4.78 -18.18
N HIS A 512 25.02 5.10 -17.35
CA HIS A 512 23.62 5.19 -17.74
C HIS A 512 22.95 6.50 -17.31
N GLY A 513 23.57 7.32 -16.46
CA GLY A 513 22.92 8.47 -15.83
C GLY A 513 22.38 9.51 -16.81
N ALA A 514 23.16 9.84 -17.84
CA ALA A 514 22.75 10.76 -18.91
C ALA A 514 21.60 10.18 -19.74
N GLY A 515 21.75 8.94 -20.20
CA GLY A 515 20.74 8.25 -21.00
C GLY A 515 19.45 7.99 -20.22
N PHE A 516 19.54 7.68 -18.92
CA PHE A 516 18.39 7.47 -18.04
C PHE A 516 17.59 8.76 -17.85
N LYS A 517 18.26 9.90 -17.63
CA LYS A 517 17.59 11.20 -17.59
C LYS A 517 16.97 11.58 -18.93
N ALA A 518 17.65 11.31 -20.05
CA ALA A 518 17.10 11.57 -21.38
C ALA A 518 15.89 10.67 -21.72
N GLN A 519 15.92 9.40 -21.31
CA GLN A 519 14.82 8.44 -21.49
C GLN A 519 13.61 8.76 -20.63
N ILE A 520 13.83 9.19 -19.38
CA ILE A 520 12.75 9.69 -18.53
C ILE A 520 12.29 11.06 -19.02
N GLY A 521 13.21 11.83 -19.61
CA GLY A 521 13.03 13.19 -20.13
C GLY A 521 12.69 14.20 -19.01
N PRO A 522 13.05 15.48 -19.15
CA PRO A 522 12.41 16.52 -18.38
C PRO A 522 11.10 16.85 -19.09
N PHE A 523 10.01 16.14 -18.82
CA PHE A 523 8.70 16.74 -19.07
C PHE A 523 8.47 17.79 -17.99
N THR A 524 9.08 18.96 -18.17
CA THR A 524 8.62 20.17 -17.50
C THR A 524 7.19 20.45 -17.97
N ARG A 525 6.37 21.07 -17.09
CA ARG A 525 4.91 21.25 -17.24
C ARG A 525 4.44 21.90 -18.58
N GLY A 526 5.33 22.30 -19.48
CA GLY A 526 5.04 22.97 -20.76
C GLY A 526 5.53 22.31 -22.07
N ASP A 527 6.25 21.18 -22.05
CA ASP A 527 6.99 20.72 -23.26
C ASP A 527 6.27 19.71 -24.15
N MET A 528 4.99 19.42 -23.91
CA MET A 528 4.19 18.63 -24.85
C MET A 528 3.55 19.58 -25.88
N PRO A 529 3.80 19.44 -27.20
CA PRO A 529 3.06 20.20 -28.20
C PRO A 529 1.56 20.02 -27.93
N PRO A 530 0.77 21.10 -27.77
CA PRO A 530 -0.65 20.99 -27.43
C PRO A 530 -1.44 20.06 -28.36
N ALA A 531 -0.97 19.93 -29.60
CA ALA A 531 -1.54 19.06 -30.63
C ALA A 531 -1.45 17.54 -30.35
N LEU A 532 -0.57 17.09 -29.42
CA LEU A 532 -0.39 15.68 -29.06
C LEU A 532 -1.08 15.31 -27.73
N LEU A 533 -1.60 16.30 -27.00
CA LEU A 533 -2.37 16.06 -25.79
C LEU A 533 -3.82 15.73 -26.16
N PRO A 534 -4.47 14.79 -25.46
CA PRO A 534 -5.92 14.70 -25.54
C PRO A 534 -6.50 16.03 -25.06
N ASN A 535 -7.42 16.60 -25.84
CA ASN A 535 -8.11 17.84 -25.47
C ASN A 535 -8.65 17.70 -24.04
N VAL A 536 -8.16 18.55 -23.14
CA VAL A 536 -8.70 18.62 -21.79
C VAL A 536 -10.08 19.26 -21.92
N PRO A 537 -11.16 18.57 -21.50
CA PRO A 537 -12.49 19.15 -21.56
C PRO A 537 -12.55 20.40 -20.67
N ASP A 538 -13.08 21.49 -21.21
CA ASP A 538 -13.34 22.71 -20.45
C ASP A 538 -14.41 22.42 -19.38
N LEU A 539 -14.00 22.49 -18.11
CA LEU A 539 -14.86 22.19 -16.97
C LEU A 539 -16.02 23.19 -16.83
N ASP A 540 -15.84 24.44 -17.25
CA ASP A 540 -16.89 25.45 -17.22
C ASP A 540 -17.93 25.18 -18.30
N VAL A 541 -17.50 24.73 -19.49
CA VAL A 541 -18.41 24.30 -20.55
C VAL A 541 -19.17 23.05 -20.11
N LEU A 542 -18.48 22.04 -19.55
CA LEU A 542 -19.14 20.84 -19.04
C LEU A 542 -20.17 21.14 -17.95
N SER A 543 -19.83 22.02 -17.01
CA SER A 543 -20.74 22.46 -15.94
C SER A 543 -22.00 23.10 -16.51
N LYS A 544 -21.85 24.02 -17.48
CA LYS A 544 -22.98 24.67 -18.17
C LYS A 544 -23.85 23.69 -18.95
N LEU A 545 -23.25 22.73 -19.65
CA LEU A 545 -24.01 21.70 -20.38
C LEU A 545 -24.79 20.79 -19.42
N PHE A 546 -24.18 20.42 -18.28
CA PHE A 546 -24.84 19.63 -17.25
C PHE A 546 -26.02 20.37 -16.64
N GLU A 547 -25.84 21.62 -16.22
CA GLU A 547 -26.90 22.47 -15.67
C GLU A 547 -28.11 22.57 -16.63
N ARG A 548 -27.85 22.84 -17.91
CA ARG A 548 -28.88 22.96 -18.95
C ARG A 548 -29.60 21.64 -19.24
N ARG A 549 -28.89 20.52 -19.17
CA ARG A 549 -29.52 19.19 -19.26
C ARG A 549 -30.47 18.96 -18.09
N VAL A 550 -30.03 19.26 -16.86
CA VAL A 550 -30.87 19.13 -15.67
C VAL A 550 -32.12 20.01 -15.77
N ASP A 551 -31.99 21.26 -16.22
CA ASP A 551 -33.14 22.15 -16.47
C ASP A 551 -34.13 21.54 -17.47
N THR A 552 -33.62 20.97 -18.57
CA THR A 552 -34.44 20.29 -19.58
C THR A 552 -35.17 19.08 -18.99
N GLU A 553 -34.47 18.24 -18.21
CA GLU A 553 -35.09 17.08 -17.56
C GLU A 553 -36.21 17.52 -16.61
N VAL A 554 -35.96 18.51 -15.75
CA VAL A 554 -36.96 19.07 -14.83
C VAL A 554 -38.18 19.58 -15.59
N GLY A 555 -37.97 20.32 -16.68
CA GLY A 555 -39.05 20.82 -17.54
C GLY A 555 -39.85 19.70 -18.19
N LEU A 556 -39.20 18.66 -18.70
CA LEU A 556 -39.87 17.51 -19.31
C LEU A 556 -40.65 16.68 -18.29
N ARG A 557 -40.10 16.46 -17.09
CA ARG A 557 -40.83 15.80 -15.99
C ARG A 557 -42.13 16.56 -15.69
N ARG A 558 -42.04 17.89 -15.59
CA ARG A 558 -43.21 18.75 -15.37
C ARG A 558 -44.21 18.65 -16.52
N ALA A 559 -43.75 18.72 -17.76
CA ALA A 559 -44.60 18.59 -18.94
C ALA A 559 -45.36 17.26 -18.93
N VAL A 560 -44.68 16.15 -18.63
CA VAL A 560 -45.29 14.82 -18.54
C VAL A 560 -46.37 14.79 -17.46
N MET A 561 -46.08 15.27 -16.25
CA MET A 561 -47.06 15.29 -15.14
C MET A 561 -48.29 16.14 -15.47
N VAL A 562 -48.11 17.30 -16.09
CA VAL A 562 -49.21 18.23 -16.41
C VAL A 562 -50.06 17.68 -17.56
N PHE A 563 -49.45 17.34 -18.69
CA PHE A 563 -50.20 16.99 -19.90
C PHE A 563 -50.82 15.60 -19.82
N LEU A 564 -50.08 14.60 -19.31
CA LEU A 564 -50.69 13.28 -19.07
C LEU A 564 -51.63 13.30 -17.88
N GLY A 565 -51.38 14.15 -16.88
CA GLY A 565 -52.29 14.38 -15.76
C GLY A 565 -53.65 14.88 -16.25
N VAL A 566 -53.67 15.96 -17.01
CA VAL A 566 -54.90 16.50 -17.63
C VAL A 566 -55.58 15.45 -18.51
N ALA A 567 -54.83 14.77 -19.39
CA ALA A 567 -55.37 13.75 -20.27
C ALA A 567 -55.86 12.48 -19.54
N SER A 568 -55.58 12.34 -18.25
CA SER A 568 -56.00 11.22 -17.40
C SER A 568 -56.99 11.65 -16.31
N GLY A 569 -57.34 12.95 -16.24
CA GLY A 569 -58.15 13.52 -15.16
C GLY A 569 -57.46 13.49 -13.80
N PHE A 570 -56.12 13.48 -13.78
CA PHE A 570 -55.26 13.33 -12.59
C PHE A 570 -55.48 12.02 -11.81
N ASP A 571 -56.11 11.02 -12.43
CA ASP A 571 -56.23 9.68 -11.88
C ASP A 571 -54.87 8.96 -11.91
N GLN A 572 -54.38 8.54 -10.74
CA GLN A 572 -53.05 7.94 -10.57
C GLN A 572 -52.90 6.63 -11.35
N GLY A 573 -53.95 5.80 -11.42
CA GLY A 573 -53.90 4.52 -12.13
C GLY A 573 -53.81 4.72 -13.65
N LYS A 574 -54.59 5.65 -14.20
CA LYS A 574 -54.55 6.02 -15.62
C LYS A 574 -53.23 6.70 -15.99
N LEU A 575 -52.71 7.57 -15.13
CA LEU A 575 -51.43 8.25 -15.35
C LEU A 575 -50.26 7.26 -15.36
N ALA A 576 -50.19 6.35 -14.37
CA ALA A 576 -49.19 5.30 -14.31
C ALA A 576 -49.24 4.41 -15.56
N LYS A 577 -50.45 4.03 -16.01
CA LYS A 577 -50.63 3.24 -17.23
C LYS A 577 -50.10 3.97 -18.48
N LYS A 578 -50.40 5.27 -18.65
CA LYS A 578 -49.89 6.05 -19.79
C LYS A 578 -48.37 6.21 -19.76
N MET A 579 -47.78 6.41 -18.59
CA MET A 579 -46.32 6.46 -18.46
C MET A 579 -45.68 5.10 -18.82
N LEU A 580 -46.27 3.99 -18.35
CA LEU A 580 -45.82 2.64 -18.64
C LEU A 580 -45.82 2.32 -20.15
N GLU A 581 -46.84 2.76 -20.88
CA GLU A 581 -46.94 2.59 -22.34
C GLU A 581 -45.77 3.22 -23.11
N GLY A 582 -45.11 4.23 -22.52
CA GLY A 582 -43.95 4.90 -23.10
C GLY A 582 -42.59 4.34 -22.68
N LEU A 583 -42.52 3.54 -21.62
CA LEU A 583 -41.25 3.03 -21.07
C LEU A 583 -40.79 1.78 -21.83
N ARG A 584 -39.50 1.77 -22.23
CA ARG A 584 -38.90 0.64 -22.93
C ARG A 584 -38.36 -0.40 -21.96
N LYS A 585 -38.42 -1.68 -22.36
CA LYS A 585 -37.68 -2.77 -21.69
C LYS A 585 -36.20 -2.66 -22.05
N THR A 586 -35.33 -2.67 -21.06
CA THR A 586 -33.87 -2.68 -21.23
C THR A 586 -33.26 -3.87 -20.48
N SER A 587 -31.98 -4.17 -20.72
CA SER A 587 -31.24 -5.21 -19.98
C SER A 587 -31.22 -4.96 -18.47
N GLU A 588 -31.19 -3.69 -18.06
CA GLU A 588 -31.21 -3.25 -16.65
C GLU A 588 -32.64 -3.11 -16.10
N ARG A 589 -33.64 -2.94 -16.98
CA ARG A 589 -35.07 -2.79 -16.63
C ARG A 589 -35.94 -3.71 -17.49
N PRO A 590 -35.99 -5.03 -17.18
CA PRO A 590 -36.76 -6.01 -17.96
C PRO A 590 -38.28 -5.91 -17.74
N ARG A 591 -38.71 -5.40 -16.57
CA ARG A 591 -40.11 -5.17 -16.18
C ARG A 591 -40.33 -3.72 -15.73
N PRO A 592 -40.70 -2.80 -16.63
CA PRO A 592 -40.93 -1.39 -16.29
C PRO A 592 -42.09 -1.16 -15.31
N ASP A 593 -43.01 -2.13 -15.21
CA ASP A 593 -44.13 -2.14 -14.28
C ASP A 593 -43.69 -2.22 -12.81
N ASP A 594 -42.55 -2.84 -12.53
CA ASP A 594 -41.97 -2.94 -11.18
C ASP A 594 -41.70 -1.53 -10.59
N LEU A 595 -41.49 -0.50 -11.41
CA LEU A 595 -41.25 0.87 -10.93
C LEU A 595 -42.44 1.47 -10.18
N PHE A 596 -43.67 1.05 -10.51
CA PHE A 596 -44.89 1.63 -9.96
C PHE A 596 -45.44 0.83 -8.76
N VAL A 597 -44.79 -0.26 -8.37
CA VAL A 597 -45.22 -1.09 -7.23
C VAL A 597 -45.02 -0.32 -5.92
N GLY A 598 -46.12 0.05 -5.27
CA GLY A 598 -46.09 0.79 -4.00
C GLY A 598 -45.65 2.25 -4.12
N ARG A 599 -45.57 2.79 -5.35
CA ARG A 599 -45.09 4.16 -5.63
C ARG A 599 -46.09 4.93 -6.49
N THR A 600 -46.19 6.23 -6.25
CA THR A 600 -47.01 7.15 -7.04
C THR A 600 -46.31 7.55 -8.34
N SER A 601 -47.06 7.98 -9.36
CA SER A 601 -46.47 8.47 -10.62
C SER A 601 -45.52 9.66 -10.41
N ARG A 602 -45.75 10.45 -9.33
CA ARG A 602 -44.89 11.56 -8.92
C ARG A 602 -43.53 11.07 -8.40
N GLU A 603 -43.50 9.99 -7.64
CA GLU A 603 -42.23 9.42 -7.14
C GLU A 603 -41.47 8.70 -8.26
N VAL A 604 -42.18 8.05 -9.17
CA VAL A 604 -41.54 7.31 -10.28
C VAL A 604 -40.89 8.26 -11.28
N ILE A 605 -41.52 9.40 -11.59
CA ILE A 605 -40.99 10.32 -12.61
C ILE A 605 -39.64 10.96 -12.22
N GLU A 606 -39.35 11.04 -10.92
CA GLU A 606 -38.08 11.55 -10.39
C GLU A 606 -36.91 10.62 -10.73
N ASP A 607 -37.15 9.30 -10.84
CA ASP A 607 -36.13 8.28 -11.14
C ASP A 607 -35.96 8.00 -12.64
N LEU A 608 -36.73 8.66 -13.51
CA LEU A 608 -36.66 8.46 -14.95
C LEU A 608 -35.51 9.26 -15.58
N TYR A 609 -34.78 8.63 -16.49
CA TYR A 609 -33.73 9.28 -17.27
C TYR A 609 -34.32 10.16 -18.39
N LEU A 610 -33.55 11.13 -18.91
CA LEU A 610 -33.98 11.99 -20.03
C LEU A 610 -34.58 11.22 -21.22
N LEU A 611 -33.96 10.10 -21.60
CA LEU A 611 -34.47 9.26 -22.69
C LEU A 611 -35.82 8.62 -22.36
N ASP A 612 -36.05 8.22 -21.10
CA ASP A 612 -37.34 7.66 -20.66
C ASP A 612 -38.44 8.72 -20.83
N LEU A 613 -38.19 9.96 -20.41
CA LEU A 613 -39.10 11.10 -20.59
C LEU A 613 -39.38 11.37 -22.07
N GLY A 614 -38.34 11.33 -22.90
CA GLY A 614 -38.46 11.46 -24.35
C GLY A 614 -39.34 10.37 -24.96
N THR A 615 -39.17 9.12 -24.55
CA THR A 615 -39.99 8.00 -25.04
C THR A 615 -41.44 8.09 -24.61
N ILE A 616 -41.72 8.54 -23.38
CA ILE A 616 -43.09 8.76 -22.88
C ILE A 616 -43.80 9.85 -23.70
N ILE A 617 -43.16 11.00 -23.90
CA ILE A 617 -43.72 12.10 -24.69
C ILE A 617 -43.98 11.66 -26.13
N THR A 618 -43.04 10.91 -26.69
CA THR A 618 -43.10 10.39 -28.06
C THR A 618 -44.23 9.36 -28.25
N ALA A 619 -44.48 8.50 -27.25
CA ALA A 619 -45.57 7.53 -27.27
C ALA A 619 -46.95 8.20 -27.22
N HIS A 620 -47.04 9.35 -26.54
CA HIS A 620 -48.27 10.14 -26.39
C HIS A 620 -48.26 11.43 -27.20
N TRP A 621 -47.63 11.41 -28.38
CA TRP A 621 -47.34 12.62 -29.18
C TRP A 621 -48.56 13.50 -29.43
N GLU A 622 -49.73 12.91 -29.68
CA GLU A 622 -50.98 13.67 -29.89
C GLU A 622 -51.33 14.63 -28.73
N THR A 623 -50.91 14.29 -27.52
CA THR A 623 -51.10 15.12 -26.32
C THR A 623 -50.09 16.28 -26.27
N PHE A 624 -48.87 16.04 -26.75
CA PHE A 624 -47.74 16.97 -26.63
C PHE A 624 -47.46 17.77 -27.90
N LYS A 625 -48.09 17.43 -29.03
CA LYS A 625 -47.78 18.03 -30.34
C LYS A 625 -47.86 19.56 -30.33
N ASN A 626 -48.84 20.13 -29.64
CA ASN A 626 -48.99 21.59 -29.55
C ASN A 626 -47.89 22.27 -28.73
N LEU A 627 -47.28 21.55 -27.79
CA LEU A 627 -46.15 22.06 -26.99
C LEU A 627 -44.87 22.14 -27.83
N PHE A 628 -44.71 21.22 -28.78
CA PHE A 628 -43.49 21.02 -29.57
C PHE A 628 -43.71 21.27 -31.08
N ASP A 629 -44.56 22.24 -31.42
CA ASP A 629 -44.82 22.75 -32.78
C ASP A 629 -45.24 21.68 -33.81
N ASN A 630 -45.81 20.56 -33.33
CA ASN A 630 -46.17 19.37 -34.11
C ASN A 630 -45.01 18.79 -34.94
N ASP A 631 -43.77 19.05 -34.54
CA ASP A 631 -42.57 18.52 -35.18
C ASP A 631 -41.90 17.46 -34.29
N ARG A 632 -42.38 16.23 -34.43
CA ARG A 632 -41.87 15.07 -33.68
C ARG A 632 -40.40 14.78 -33.98
N GLY A 633 -39.99 14.97 -35.24
CA GLY A 633 -38.62 14.73 -35.67
C GLY A 633 -37.65 15.70 -35.01
N ARG A 634 -37.99 16.99 -34.99
CA ARG A 634 -37.19 18.03 -34.33
C ARG A 634 -37.12 17.84 -32.82
N PHE A 635 -38.22 17.44 -32.17
CA PHE A 635 -38.21 17.11 -30.75
C PHE A 635 -37.22 15.98 -30.43
N GLN A 636 -37.25 14.90 -31.22
CA GLN A 636 -36.37 13.75 -31.02
C GLN A 636 -34.90 14.10 -31.28
N MET A 637 -34.64 14.84 -32.36
CA MET A 637 -33.30 15.35 -32.69
C MET A 637 -32.71 16.22 -31.57
N ASN A 638 -33.49 17.14 -31.02
CA ASN A 638 -33.04 18.02 -29.94
C ASN A 638 -32.79 17.25 -28.65
N LEU A 639 -33.60 16.22 -28.35
CA LEU A 639 -33.37 15.33 -27.21
C LEU A 639 -32.10 14.49 -27.38
N ASP A 640 -31.86 13.96 -28.58
CA ASP A 640 -30.65 13.19 -28.87
C ASP A 640 -29.39 14.06 -28.72
N ALA A 641 -29.44 15.32 -29.19
CA ALA A 641 -28.36 16.30 -29.01
C ALA A 641 -28.07 16.58 -27.53
N ILE A 642 -29.10 16.69 -26.69
CA ILE A 642 -28.91 16.88 -25.23
C ILE A 642 -28.41 15.59 -24.56
N ASN A 643 -28.86 14.43 -25.03
CA ASN A 643 -28.44 13.15 -24.48
C ASN A 643 -26.96 12.81 -24.79
N VAL A 644 -26.31 13.48 -25.75
CA VAL A 644 -24.85 13.38 -25.95
C VAL A 644 -24.07 13.74 -24.68
N ALA A 645 -24.61 14.64 -23.84
CA ALA A 645 -24.04 15.00 -22.54
C ALA A 645 -24.01 13.83 -21.53
N ARG A 646 -24.71 12.71 -21.76
CA ARG A 646 -24.56 11.49 -20.94
C ARG A 646 -23.16 10.89 -21.04
N ARG A 647 -22.41 11.17 -22.11
CA ARG A 647 -21.00 10.77 -22.24
C ARG A 647 -20.11 11.40 -21.16
N ILE A 648 -20.53 12.53 -20.58
CA ILE A 648 -19.82 13.26 -19.51
C ILE A 648 -19.71 12.43 -18.23
N GLU A 649 -20.74 11.64 -17.91
CA GLU A 649 -20.80 10.85 -16.67
C GLU A 649 -19.98 9.55 -16.75
N ALA A 650 -19.75 9.01 -17.96
CA ALA A 650 -19.13 7.71 -18.15
C ALA A 650 -17.69 7.76 -18.70
N HIS A 651 -17.35 8.72 -19.57
CA HIS A 651 -16.01 8.88 -20.17
C HIS A 651 -15.76 10.35 -20.59
N THR A 652 -14.92 11.07 -19.86
CA THR A 652 -14.62 12.51 -20.03
C THR A 652 -13.91 12.82 -21.35
N LYS A 653 -14.64 12.87 -22.46
CA LYS A 653 -14.17 13.37 -23.77
C LYS A 653 -14.47 14.87 -23.90
N SER A 654 -13.57 15.61 -24.55
CA SER A 654 -13.79 17.02 -24.93
C SER A 654 -14.92 17.14 -25.96
N PHE A 655 -15.75 18.19 -25.83
CA PHE A 655 -16.71 18.60 -26.86
C PHE A 655 -16.05 19.57 -27.85
N THR A 656 -16.44 19.49 -29.11
CA THR A 656 -16.15 20.53 -30.10
C THR A 656 -17.13 21.70 -29.97
N ASP A 657 -16.74 22.90 -30.39
CA ASP A 657 -17.62 24.09 -30.36
C ASP A 657 -18.93 23.84 -31.12
N ALA A 658 -18.88 23.08 -32.23
CA ALA A 658 -20.07 22.69 -32.99
C ALA A 658 -21.03 21.80 -32.19
N GLU A 659 -20.53 20.92 -31.32
CA GLU A 659 -21.37 20.10 -30.44
C GLU A 659 -21.97 20.94 -29.30
N VAL A 660 -21.20 21.91 -28.76
CA VAL A 660 -21.68 22.86 -27.75
C VAL A 660 -22.78 23.76 -28.31
N ASP A 661 -22.62 24.25 -29.55
CA ASP A 661 -23.61 25.06 -30.24
C ASP A 661 -24.86 24.24 -30.58
N ALA A 662 -24.69 23.02 -31.09
CA ALA A 662 -25.81 22.12 -31.36
C ALA A 662 -26.61 21.81 -30.09
N PHE A 663 -25.92 21.54 -28.97
CA PHE A 663 -26.55 21.35 -27.67
C PHE A 663 -27.28 22.63 -27.22
N THR A 664 -26.61 23.79 -27.29
CA THR A 664 -27.17 25.07 -26.85
C THR A 664 -28.44 25.43 -27.62
N ASN A 665 -28.41 25.28 -28.94
CA ASN A 665 -29.58 25.50 -29.80
C ASN A 665 -30.74 24.54 -29.47
N SER A 666 -30.41 23.27 -29.19
CA SER A 666 -31.41 22.26 -28.81
C SER A 666 -32.04 22.56 -27.45
N TYR A 667 -31.20 22.96 -26.48
CA TYR A 667 -31.61 23.40 -25.15
C TYR A 667 -32.53 24.63 -25.22
N GLU A 668 -32.12 25.68 -25.93
CA GLU A 668 -32.92 26.90 -26.04
C GLU A 668 -34.28 26.63 -26.68
N TRP A 669 -34.31 25.79 -27.71
CA TRP A 669 -35.56 25.37 -28.33
C TRP A 669 -36.48 24.66 -27.33
N LEU A 670 -35.97 23.68 -26.59
CA LEU A 670 -36.77 22.95 -25.58
C LEU A 670 -37.18 23.87 -24.43
N ARG A 671 -36.27 24.68 -23.89
CA ARG A 671 -36.53 25.60 -22.79
C ARG A 671 -37.66 26.59 -23.11
N GLN A 672 -37.65 27.20 -24.30
CA GLN A 672 -38.72 28.10 -24.73
C GLN A 672 -40.11 27.45 -24.76
N ARG A 673 -40.17 26.15 -25.04
CA ARG A 673 -41.42 25.39 -25.11
C ARG A 673 -41.84 24.90 -23.73
N LEU A 674 -40.90 24.39 -22.95
CA LEU A 674 -41.13 23.95 -21.57
C LEU A 674 -41.50 25.12 -20.65
N ALA A 675 -41.05 26.34 -20.94
CA ALA A 675 -41.48 27.54 -20.21
C ALA A 675 -42.99 27.85 -20.35
N LYS A 676 -43.68 27.27 -21.35
CA LYS A 676 -45.14 27.38 -21.52
C LYS A 676 -45.90 26.42 -20.60
N VAL A 677 -45.20 25.48 -19.94
CA VAL A 677 -45.79 24.54 -18.99
C VAL A 677 -45.95 25.27 -17.65
N PRO A 678 -47.15 25.27 -17.03
CA PRO A 678 -47.38 25.88 -15.72
C PRO A 678 -46.35 25.38 -14.69
N SER A 679 -45.92 26.29 -13.79
CA SER A 679 -44.94 25.97 -12.74
C SER A 679 -45.50 25.12 -11.64
#